data_AF-A0A8H8SRZ6-F1
#
_entry.id   AF-A0A8H8SRZ6-F1
#
_cell.length_a   1.000
_cell.length_b   1.000
_cell.length_c   1.000
_cell.angle_alpha   90.00
_cell.angle_beta   90.00
_cell.angle_gamma   90.00
#
_symmetry.space_group_name_H-M   'P 1'
#
loop_
_entity.id
_entity.type
_entity.pdbx_description
1 polymer ?
#
loop_
_entity_poly.entity_id
_entity_poly.type
_entity_poly.pdbx_seq_one_letter_code
_entity_poly.pdbx_strand_id
1 'polypeptide(L)'
;MPKEHRKRGKKKKGNKEVIENEVEQQVEEHHEESNPQWMETNDDMNLEAPFGYVDPDVKGYFRTVDARIQEWQSQEHSRDDTNEEGNTNEDKRMFLVAALSESSGKELQLSTDPDCSIILERMLHSIDDLVIRVFADRLCGSYVQLAQHRFGSHVCQTLFEVAASTVSRETRGRIAKSSDQDNNTGVLRTMTELVIAISEELLPSLSHLILDPFGAHVLLSFLVLLSPQITRHPDSSQPNTSLIRSKKSAAYKSRQGSMKSILSSGSERTSTAIVPALFKDVTNKFVDGLRGLTDANEIRAFAANKVANPVLQAMIDLEAQQEKSDIPGSLIDSVLMGMISSLAQGDEPQESDYVGTLLRDPTASHLLEALVRHAPGKAFKSLWSLYFNTKLGRLCSHPVANFVVSKAIMRLDSSNFLEALQEIDPVSSKLIKTGRTGVLKSLVDQATALGAHEDAVSEMLCRAVDVEESTIQLLVPCLLTLKSRNVYSKSTGLNDDPEANSGPAEPTVQGAVILQSMLKQSDPHNQRVIQSIHAQSTDEILSLSRHPISSRILDAFLDSSTVPLRDKRKFLLDLIGSYHTLVDDRIGSRVGDRCWTCADPFLREKIAKSILPHEIALSASYYGKYFARNLHLTMLKRDAAAWRDMQRDQKKAAAAASAANNINATKPPSKIDTNPTASGSDSTHIKKRKRHATDEDELDALFSKASNSRKAFGPSKSGDELAPETQATKTDDPQLDEVLGAIKKVSKKEGRRKNKKS
;
A
#
# COMPACT_ATOMS: atom_id res chain seq x y z
N MET A 1 -35.42 -4.89 61.74
CA MET A 1 -36.47 -3.89 61.40
C MET A 1 -36.98 -3.26 62.69
N PRO A 2 -37.58 -2.05 62.66
CA PRO A 2 -37.34 -0.93 61.74
C PRO A 2 -37.24 0.44 62.45
N LYS A 3 -36.79 1.48 61.73
CA LYS A 3 -37.33 2.84 61.88
C LYS A 3 -37.60 3.41 60.48
N GLU A 4 -38.58 4.29 60.37
CA GLU A 4 -39.28 4.57 59.10
C GLU A 4 -38.68 5.74 58.31
N HIS A 5 -38.52 5.56 57.00
CA HIS A 5 -38.43 6.66 56.05
C HIS A 5 -39.82 7.03 55.52
N ARG A 6 -40.12 8.33 55.48
CA ARG A 6 -41.47 8.86 55.14
C ARG A 6 -41.84 8.61 53.67
N LYS A 7 -43.04 8.07 53.44
CA LYS A 7 -43.62 7.78 52.12
C LYS A 7 -44.04 9.06 51.37
N ARG A 8 -43.96 9.07 50.04
CA ARG A 8 -44.97 9.76 49.19
C ARG A 8 -45.12 9.18 47.78
N GLY A 9 -46.35 8.77 47.43
CA GLY A 9 -46.97 8.86 46.10
C GLY A 9 -46.39 8.09 44.89
N LYS A 10 -47.12 7.08 44.39
CA LYS A 10 -47.07 6.67 42.96
C LYS A 10 -47.95 7.61 42.12
N LYS A 11 -47.46 8.14 40.98
CA LYS A 11 -48.14 8.12 39.66
C LYS A 11 -47.35 8.83 38.54
N LYS A 12 -47.70 8.46 37.29
CA LYS A 12 -47.31 9.03 35.99
C LYS A 12 -45.81 9.11 35.66
N LYS A 13 -45.38 8.20 34.78
CA LYS A 13 -44.21 8.37 33.91
C LYS A 13 -44.59 9.44 32.86
N GLY A 14 -44.01 10.63 32.93
CA GLY A 14 -44.11 11.64 31.88
C GLY A 14 -43.07 11.37 30.79
N ASN A 15 -43.32 11.89 29.58
CA ASN A 15 -42.31 11.87 28.52
C ASN A 15 -41.08 12.69 28.97
N LYS A 16 -39.90 12.26 28.51
CA LYS A 16 -38.73 13.11 28.41
C LYS A 16 -38.36 13.12 26.94
N GLU A 17 -38.26 14.31 26.35
CA GLU A 17 -38.06 14.44 24.91
C GLU A 17 -36.74 13.81 24.48
N VAL A 18 -36.81 13.01 23.42
CA VAL A 18 -35.66 12.64 22.61
C VAL A 18 -35.77 13.50 21.36
N ILE A 19 -34.72 14.27 21.06
CA ILE A 19 -34.63 14.97 19.78
C ILE A 19 -34.06 13.96 18.77
N GLU A 20 -34.96 13.13 18.26
CA GLU A 20 -34.73 12.38 17.02
C GLU A 20 -35.00 13.34 15.86
N ASN A 21 -33.99 13.60 15.04
CA ASN A 21 -34.19 14.28 13.76
C ASN A 21 -34.81 13.27 12.80
N GLU A 22 -36.13 13.28 12.69
CA GLU A 22 -36.87 12.46 11.73
C GLU A 22 -36.43 12.82 10.30
N VAL A 23 -36.07 11.80 9.51
CA VAL A 23 -35.91 11.94 8.06
C VAL A 23 -37.26 11.57 7.46
N GLU A 24 -38.04 12.58 7.05
CA GLU A 24 -39.33 12.34 6.41
C GLU A 24 -39.16 11.53 5.13
N GLN A 25 -39.67 10.30 5.13
CA GLN A 25 -39.96 9.58 3.89
C GLN A 25 -41.31 10.07 3.36
N GLN A 26 -41.28 11.14 2.58
CA GLN A 26 -42.46 11.53 1.80
C GLN A 26 -42.67 10.48 0.69
N VAL A 27 -43.85 9.89 0.67
CA VAL A 27 -44.31 8.97 -0.38
C VAL A 27 -45.24 9.78 -1.27
N GLU A 28 -44.77 10.14 -2.46
CA GLU A 28 -45.62 10.80 -3.45
C GLU A 28 -46.51 9.77 -4.13
N GLU A 29 -47.82 9.84 -3.88
CA GLU A 29 -48.82 9.13 -4.65
C GLU A 29 -49.05 9.87 -5.98
N HIS A 30 -48.94 9.18 -7.11
CA HIS A 30 -49.22 9.77 -8.42
C HIS A 30 -50.70 10.15 -8.55
N HIS A 31 -50.99 11.45 -8.42
CA HIS A 31 -52.23 12.06 -8.91
C HIS A 31 -51.97 12.72 -10.28
N GLU A 32 -52.62 12.21 -11.32
CA GLU A 32 -52.69 12.90 -12.61
C GLU A 32 -53.68 14.08 -12.53
N GLU A 33 -53.18 15.31 -12.44
CA GLU A 33 -53.96 16.50 -12.77
C GLU A 33 -53.38 17.22 -14.01
N SER A 34 -54.26 17.58 -14.94
CA SER A 34 -53.87 18.15 -16.24
C SER A 34 -53.58 19.65 -16.14
N ASN A 35 -52.31 20.03 -16.11
CA ASN A 35 -51.88 21.43 -16.01
C ASN A 35 -52.01 22.17 -17.37
N PRO A 36 -52.64 23.36 -17.44
CA PRO A 36 -52.83 24.08 -18.71
C PRO A 36 -51.56 24.69 -19.34
N GLN A 37 -51.63 24.86 -20.66
CA GLN A 37 -50.50 25.03 -21.58
C GLN A 37 -49.91 26.47 -21.64
N TRP A 38 -49.70 27.16 -20.52
CA TRP A 38 -49.31 28.58 -20.51
C TRP A 38 -48.23 29.03 -19.50
N MET A 39 -47.60 28.11 -18.76
CA MET A 39 -46.34 28.43 -18.03
C MET A 39 -45.12 28.00 -18.85
N GLU A 40 -44.72 28.86 -19.78
CA GLU A 40 -43.33 28.91 -20.23
C GLU A 40 -42.53 29.70 -19.17
N THR A 41 -41.68 29.00 -18.42
CA THR A 41 -40.74 29.62 -17.48
C THR A 41 -39.35 29.03 -17.69
N ASN A 42 -38.44 29.88 -18.19
CA ASN A 42 -36.97 29.80 -18.28
C ASN A 42 -36.26 28.45 -18.04
N ASP A 43 -35.25 28.18 -18.87
CA ASP A 43 -34.23 27.13 -18.65
C ASP A 43 -33.34 27.41 -17.41
N ASP A 44 -33.90 27.27 -16.21
CA ASP A 44 -33.11 27.10 -14.99
C ASP A 44 -32.44 25.72 -15.04
N MET A 45 -31.14 25.73 -15.35
CA MET A 45 -30.29 24.54 -15.51
C MET A 45 -30.49 23.55 -14.35
N ASN A 46 -31.04 22.37 -14.65
CA ASN A 46 -31.30 21.33 -13.65
C ASN A 46 -29.97 20.79 -13.08
N LEU A 47 -29.58 21.30 -11.91
CA LEU A 47 -28.36 20.95 -11.19
C LEU A 47 -28.29 19.46 -10.77
N GLU A 48 -29.42 18.75 -10.75
CA GLU A 48 -29.48 17.32 -10.43
C GLU A 48 -29.33 16.41 -11.66
N ALA A 49 -29.68 16.91 -12.85
CA ALA A 49 -29.55 16.21 -14.12
C ALA A 49 -29.00 17.14 -15.22
N PRO A 50 -27.73 17.62 -15.10
CA PRO A 50 -27.16 18.66 -15.95
C PRO A 50 -27.05 18.33 -17.45
N PHE A 51 -27.18 17.03 -17.81
CA PHE A 51 -27.16 16.55 -19.19
C PHE A 51 -28.49 15.88 -19.60
N GLY A 52 -29.53 16.01 -18.78
CA GLY A 52 -30.79 15.26 -18.88
C GLY A 52 -30.76 13.93 -18.12
N TYR A 53 -31.93 13.31 -17.99
CA TYR A 53 -32.11 12.01 -17.34
C TYR A 53 -31.86 10.85 -18.32
N VAL A 54 -31.37 9.72 -17.80
CA VAL A 54 -31.23 8.46 -18.56
C VAL A 54 -32.61 7.81 -18.75
N ASP A 55 -32.90 7.38 -19.97
CA ASP A 55 -34.11 6.64 -20.33
C ASP A 55 -34.30 5.37 -19.46
N PRO A 56 -35.52 5.08 -18.96
CA PRO A 56 -35.80 3.88 -18.15
C PRO A 56 -35.36 2.55 -18.77
N ASP A 57 -35.47 2.36 -20.09
CA ASP A 57 -35.09 1.13 -20.77
C ASP A 57 -33.56 0.98 -20.84
N VAL A 58 -32.86 2.08 -21.14
CA VAL A 58 -31.38 2.15 -21.10
C VAL A 58 -30.90 1.86 -19.67
N LYS A 59 -31.55 2.44 -18.66
CA LYS A 59 -31.24 2.19 -17.24
C LYS A 59 -31.52 0.73 -16.83
N GLY A 60 -32.56 0.11 -17.37
CA GLY A 60 -32.86 -1.32 -17.23
C GLY A 60 -31.78 -2.22 -17.85
N TYR A 61 -31.30 -1.86 -19.04
CA TYR A 61 -30.20 -2.53 -19.73
C TYR A 61 -28.90 -2.46 -18.90
N PHE A 62 -28.46 -1.28 -18.45
CA PHE A 62 -27.23 -1.15 -17.67
C PHE A 62 -27.29 -1.90 -16.32
N ARG A 63 -28.44 -1.92 -15.63
CA ARG A 63 -28.63 -2.78 -14.43
C ARG A 63 -28.41 -4.27 -14.72
N THR A 64 -28.78 -4.73 -15.92
CA THR A 64 -28.55 -6.12 -16.35
C THR A 64 -27.07 -6.38 -16.69
N VAL A 65 -26.38 -5.38 -17.27
CA VAL A 65 -24.92 -5.40 -17.47
C VAL A 65 -24.18 -5.52 -16.14
N ASP A 66 -24.53 -4.70 -15.13
CA ASP A 66 -23.88 -4.74 -13.81
C ASP A 66 -24.07 -6.09 -13.09
N ALA A 67 -25.29 -6.61 -13.09
CA ALA A 67 -25.60 -7.91 -12.49
C ALA A 67 -24.73 -9.03 -13.09
N ARG A 68 -24.51 -9.03 -14.41
CA ARG A 68 -23.67 -10.00 -15.11
C ARG A 68 -22.18 -9.83 -14.80
N ILE A 69 -21.69 -8.59 -14.65
CA ILE A 69 -20.30 -8.32 -14.24
C ILE A 69 -20.07 -8.79 -12.79
N GLN A 70 -21.00 -8.50 -11.87
CA GLN A 70 -20.93 -8.96 -10.48
C GLN A 70 -20.95 -10.49 -10.37
N GLU A 71 -21.76 -11.18 -11.19
CA GLU A 71 -21.80 -12.64 -11.26
C GLU A 71 -20.42 -13.21 -11.60
N TRP A 72 -19.78 -12.72 -12.67
CA TRP A 72 -18.44 -13.16 -13.08
C TRP A 72 -17.38 -12.89 -11.99
N GLN A 73 -17.42 -11.72 -11.34
CA GLN A 73 -16.50 -11.39 -10.23
C GLN A 73 -16.67 -12.34 -9.02
N SER A 74 -17.88 -12.88 -8.80
CA SER A 74 -18.15 -13.83 -7.72
C SER A 74 -17.66 -15.25 -8.05
N GLN A 75 -17.79 -15.68 -9.31
CA GLN A 75 -17.36 -17.00 -9.77
C GLN A 75 -15.83 -17.14 -9.77
N GLU A 76 -15.12 -16.03 -10.04
CA GLU A 76 -13.66 -15.94 -10.01
C GLU A 76 -13.06 -16.14 -8.60
N HIS A 77 -13.86 -16.07 -7.53
CA HIS A 77 -13.43 -16.43 -6.16
C HIS A 77 -13.71 -17.89 -5.78
N SER A 78 -14.25 -18.70 -6.71
CA SER A 78 -14.67 -20.08 -6.47
C SER A 78 -13.95 -21.15 -7.31
N ARG A 79 -13.09 -20.75 -8.27
CA ARG A 79 -12.31 -21.65 -9.12
C ARG A 79 -10.85 -21.72 -8.65
N ASP A 80 -10.42 -22.91 -8.22
CA ASP A 80 -9.02 -23.27 -7.99
C ASP A 80 -8.38 -23.64 -9.35
N ASP A 81 -7.07 -23.39 -9.52
CA ASP A 81 -6.38 -23.28 -10.82
C ASP A 81 -6.71 -24.41 -11.83
N THR A 82 -7.58 -24.14 -12.81
CA THR A 82 -7.94 -25.07 -13.90
C THR A 82 -8.13 -24.36 -15.24
N ASN A 83 -7.42 -24.84 -16.28
CA ASN A 83 -7.17 -24.11 -17.54
C ASN A 83 -8.37 -24.09 -18.53
N GLU A 84 -9.41 -23.31 -18.25
CA GLU A 84 -10.53 -23.01 -19.18
C GLU A 84 -10.66 -21.51 -19.53
N GLU A 85 -9.60 -20.72 -19.31
CA GLU A 85 -9.67 -19.24 -19.34
C GLU A 85 -9.73 -18.60 -20.75
N GLY A 86 -9.48 -19.36 -21.82
CA GLY A 86 -9.33 -18.82 -23.17
C GLY A 86 -10.62 -18.21 -23.73
N ASN A 87 -11.66 -19.02 -23.89
CA ASN A 87 -12.90 -18.60 -24.56
C ASN A 87 -13.70 -17.58 -23.73
N THR A 88 -13.76 -17.80 -22.40
CA THR A 88 -14.63 -17.03 -21.50
C THR A 88 -14.23 -15.56 -21.37
N ASN A 89 -12.96 -15.21 -21.63
CA ASN A 89 -12.51 -13.82 -21.59
C ASN A 89 -12.75 -13.04 -22.89
N GLU A 90 -12.99 -13.72 -24.01
CA GLU A 90 -13.40 -13.09 -25.27
C GLU A 90 -14.91 -12.78 -25.26
N ASP A 91 -15.72 -13.71 -24.75
CA ASP A 91 -17.16 -13.51 -24.51
C ASP A 91 -17.42 -12.27 -23.61
N LYS A 92 -16.67 -12.15 -22.50
CA LYS A 92 -16.72 -10.97 -21.60
C LYS A 92 -16.38 -9.67 -22.33
N ARG A 93 -15.40 -9.67 -23.24
CA ARG A 93 -15.00 -8.48 -24.01
C ARG A 93 -16.10 -8.06 -24.98
N MET A 94 -16.65 -9.00 -25.74
CA MET A 94 -17.75 -8.70 -26.67
C MET A 94 -18.97 -8.13 -25.94
N PHE A 95 -19.30 -8.66 -24.75
CA PHE A 95 -20.37 -8.14 -23.91
C PHE A 95 -20.14 -6.69 -23.46
N LEU A 96 -18.91 -6.35 -23.03
CA LEU A 96 -18.57 -4.98 -22.65
C LEU A 96 -18.58 -4.02 -23.85
N VAL A 97 -18.09 -4.44 -25.02
CA VAL A 97 -18.14 -3.64 -26.26
C VAL A 97 -19.58 -3.37 -26.71
N ALA A 98 -20.49 -4.35 -26.56
CA ALA A 98 -21.91 -4.13 -26.82
C ALA A 98 -22.52 -3.09 -25.85
N ALA A 99 -22.24 -3.20 -24.55
CA ALA A 99 -22.71 -2.23 -23.56
C ALA A 99 -22.14 -0.81 -23.77
N LEU A 100 -20.91 -0.70 -24.27
CA LEU A 100 -20.29 0.59 -24.61
C LEU A 100 -20.85 1.18 -25.90
N SER A 101 -21.25 0.33 -26.86
CA SER A 101 -21.96 0.77 -28.07
C SER A 101 -23.31 1.40 -27.71
N GLU A 102 -24.06 0.80 -26.77
CA GLU A 102 -25.32 1.35 -26.25
C GLU A 102 -25.14 2.63 -25.42
N SER A 103 -23.95 2.87 -24.87
CA SER A 103 -23.64 4.14 -24.17
C SER A 103 -23.39 5.33 -25.11
N SER A 104 -23.25 5.12 -26.42
CA SER A 104 -22.78 6.17 -27.32
C SER A 104 -23.81 7.29 -27.52
N GLY A 105 -23.39 8.54 -27.31
CA GLY A 105 -24.26 9.71 -27.27
C GLY A 105 -25.00 9.90 -25.94
N LYS A 106 -24.81 8.99 -24.98
CA LYS A 106 -25.44 8.98 -23.64
C LYS A 106 -24.41 9.03 -22.51
N GLU A 107 -23.12 9.16 -22.84
CA GLU A 107 -21.98 8.99 -21.91
C GLU A 107 -22.06 9.96 -20.73
N LEU A 108 -22.44 11.21 -20.99
CA LEU A 108 -22.62 12.26 -19.98
C LEU A 108 -23.79 11.96 -19.03
N GLN A 109 -24.96 11.61 -19.58
CA GLN A 109 -26.17 11.28 -18.82
C GLN A 109 -25.94 10.06 -17.90
N LEU A 110 -25.35 9.00 -18.45
CA LEU A 110 -24.99 7.79 -17.70
C LEU A 110 -23.96 8.08 -16.60
N SER A 111 -23.03 9.03 -16.84
CA SER A 111 -22.07 9.48 -15.83
C SER A 111 -22.72 10.30 -14.69
N THR A 112 -23.88 10.90 -14.93
CA THR A 112 -24.63 11.67 -13.92
C THR A 112 -25.83 10.95 -13.31
N ASP A 113 -26.18 9.74 -13.74
CA ASP A 113 -27.25 8.95 -13.12
C ASP A 113 -26.77 8.21 -11.85
N PRO A 114 -27.58 8.16 -10.76
CA PRO A 114 -27.23 7.47 -9.50
C PRO A 114 -26.91 5.99 -9.64
N ASP A 115 -27.54 5.27 -10.56
CA ASP A 115 -27.29 3.85 -10.77
C ASP A 115 -26.16 3.69 -11.80
N CYS A 116 -26.31 4.31 -12.97
CA CYS A 116 -25.46 4.04 -14.13
C CYS A 116 -24.01 4.50 -13.91
N SER A 117 -23.77 5.55 -13.12
CA SER A 117 -22.42 6.01 -12.77
C SER A 117 -21.59 4.91 -12.09
N ILE A 118 -22.16 4.18 -11.13
CA ILE A 118 -21.49 3.07 -10.43
C ILE A 118 -21.18 1.92 -11.40
N ILE A 119 -22.08 1.68 -12.36
CA ILE A 119 -21.96 0.65 -13.38
C ILE A 119 -20.83 1.01 -14.37
N LEU A 120 -20.76 2.27 -14.81
CA LEU A 120 -19.64 2.79 -15.59
C LEU A 120 -18.32 2.67 -14.82
N GLU A 121 -18.27 2.98 -13.52
CA GLU A 121 -17.06 2.78 -12.71
C GLU A 121 -16.61 1.30 -12.70
N ARG A 122 -17.54 0.34 -12.61
CA ARG A 122 -17.20 -1.09 -12.62
C ARG A 122 -16.76 -1.56 -14.00
N MET A 123 -17.42 -1.07 -15.05
CA MET A 123 -17.06 -1.32 -16.45
C MET A 123 -15.67 -0.78 -16.77
N LEU A 124 -15.32 0.45 -16.39
CA LEU A 124 -14.03 1.10 -16.69
C LEU A 124 -12.81 0.29 -16.22
N HIS A 125 -12.90 -0.44 -15.11
CA HIS A 125 -11.83 -1.35 -14.66
C HIS A 125 -11.63 -2.59 -15.56
N SER A 126 -12.55 -2.86 -16.48
CA SER A 126 -12.62 -4.06 -17.32
C SER A 126 -12.54 -3.77 -18.82
N ILE A 127 -12.30 -2.51 -19.22
CA ILE A 127 -12.27 -2.07 -20.62
C ILE A 127 -10.81 -1.90 -21.11
N ASP A 128 -10.61 -1.90 -22.42
CA ASP A 128 -9.32 -1.78 -23.09
C ASP A 128 -8.88 -0.32 -23.37
N ASP A 129 -7.62 -0.15 -23.76
CA ASP A 129 -6.99 1.16 -24.01
C ASP A 129 -7.58 1.97 -25.18
N LEU A 130 -8.32 1.37 -26.12
CA LEU A 130 -9.01 2.12 -27.16
C LEU A 130 -10.29 2.71 -26.59
N VAL A 131 -11.14 1.89 -25.95
CA VAL A 131 -12.45 2.38 -25.50
C VAL A 131 -12.37 3.25 -24.24
N ILE A 132 -11.38 3.08 -23.35
CA ILE A 132 -11.12 4.07 -22.27
C ILE A 132 -10.78 5.45 -22.87
N ARG A 133 -10.05 5.51 -24.01
CA ARG A 133 -9.77 6.78 -24.71
C ARG A 133 -11.00 7.34 -25.41
N VAL A 134 -11.81 6.51 -26.07
CA VAL A 134 -13.09 6.97 -26.67
C VAL A 134 -14.00 7.56 -25.58
N PHE A 135 -14.12 6.89 -24.43
CA PHE A 135 -14.92 7.39 -23.31
C PHE A 135 -14.37 8.71 -22.76
N ALA A 136 -13.05 8.84 -22.58
CA ALA A 136 -12.44 10.11 -22.16
C ALA A 136 -12.62 11.25 -23.19
N ASP A 137 -12.48 10.95 -24.48
CA ASP A 137 -12.71 11.89 -25.59
C ASP A 137 -14.16 12.42 -25.60
N ARG A 138 -15.13 11.56 -25.27
CA ARG A 138 -16.57 11.88 -25.18
C ARG A 138 -16.98 12.72 -23.97
N LEU A 139 -16.14 12.83 -22.94
CA LEU A 139 -16.40 13.69 -21.78
C LEU A 139 -15.72 15.08 -21.89
N CYS A 140 -14.88 15.32 -22.90
CA CYS A 140 -14.21 16.60 -23.12
C CYS A 140 -15.20 17.74 -23.34
N GLY A 141 -14.98 18.88 -22.68
CA GLY A 141 -15.90 20.02 -22.66
C GLY A 141 -16.97 19.92 -21.57
N SER A 142 -16.87 18.95 -20.66
CA SER A 142 -17.81 18.75 -19.54
C SER A 142 -17.14 18.23 -18.26
N TYR A 143 -15.81 18.08 -18.23
CA TYR A 143 -15.07 17.64 -17.06
C TYR A 143 -15.21 18.57 -15.86
N VAL A 144 -15.32 19.89 -16.04
CA VAL A 144 -15.56 20.83 -14.91
C VAL A 144 -16.91 20.51 -14.24
N GLN A 145 -17.97 20.38 -15.03
CA GLN A 145 -19.33 20.12 -14.55
C GLN A 145 -19.46 18.71 -13.95
N LEU A 146 -18.85 17.70 -14.58
CA LEU A 146 -18.75 16.35 -14.04
C LEU A 146 -17.95 16.32 -12.73
N ALA A 147 -16.87 17.08 -12.62
CA ALA A 147 -16.01 17.10 -11.44
C ALA A 147 -16.72 17.60 -10.18
N GLN A 148 -17.65 18.55 -10.34
CA GLN A 148 -18.50 19.07 -9.26
C GLN A 148 -19.76 18.21 -9.02
N HIS A 149 -20.09 17.29 -9.94
CA HIS A 149 -21.30 16.49 -9.81
C HIS A 149 -21.13 15.31 -8.83
N ARG A 150 -22.14 15.11 -7.96
CA ARG A 150 -22.16 14.09 -6.89
C ARG A 150 -21.94 12.63 -7.34
N PHE A 151 -22.19 12.34 -8.62
CA PHE A 151 -21.94 11.03 -9.23
C PHE A 151 -20.85 11.07 -10.31
N GLY A 152 -20.86 12.10 -11.17
CA GLY A 152 -19.88 12.25 -12.26
C GLY A 152 -18.45 12.36 -11.77
N SER A 153 -18.25 12.98 -10.60
CA SER A 153 -16.94 13.09 -9.96
C SER A 153 -16.32 11.74 -9.62
N HIS A 154 -17.12 10.72 -9.31
CA HIS A 154 -16.62 9.35 -9.09
C HIS A 154 -16.23 8.68 -10.41
N VAL A 155 -17.02 8.86 -11.46
CA VAL A 155 -16.67 8.40 -12.82
C VAL A 155 -15.35 9.03 -13.29
N CYS A 156 -15.14 10.34 -13.11
CA CYS A 156 -13.87 11.00 -13.41
C CYS A 156 -12.70 10.45 -12.57
N GLN A 157 -12.88 10.25 -11.26
CA GLN A 157 -11.85 9.64 -10.39
C GLN A 157 -11.43 8.24 -10.87
N THR A 158 -12.41 7.40 -11.22
CA THR A 158 -12.14 6.02 -11.67
C THR A 158 -11.57 6.00 -13.08
N LEU A 159 -11.99 6.90 -13.97
CA LEU A 159 -11.36 7.10 -15.29
C LEU A 159 -9.87 7.46 -15.14
N PHE A 160 -9.52 8.37 -14.23
CA PHE A 160 -8.12 8.72 -13.97
C PHE A 160 -7.34 7.56 -13.30
N GLU A 161 -7.98 6.77 -12.43
CA GLU A 161 -7.37 5.56 -11.84
C GLU A 161 -7.01 4.51 -12.91
N VAL A 162 -7.84 4.30 -13.93
CA VAL A 162 -7.55 3.34 -15.02
C VAL A 162 -6.63 3.90 -16.10
N ALA A 163 -6.79 5.18 -16.45
CA ALA A 163 -5.98 5.88 -17.46
C ALA A 163 -4.48 5.88 -17.12
N ALA A 164 -4.11 5.85 -15.83
CA ALA A 164 -2.71 5.69 -15.40
C ALA A 164 -2.04 4.43 -15.97
N SER A 165 -2.81 3.36 -16.21
CA SER A 165 -2.31 2.14 -16.85
C SER A 165 -2.16 2.30 -18.38
N THR A 166 -3.10 2.99 -19.02
CA THR A 166 -3.07 3.31 -20.46
C THR A 166 -1.91 4.22 -20.80
N VAL A 167 -1.76 5.36 -20.11
CA VAL A 167 -0.63 6.30 -20.25
C VAL A 167 0.72 5.58 -20.06
N SER A 168 0.80 4.69 -19.08
CA SER A 168 1.99 3.87 -18.80
C SER A 168 2.29 2.88 -19.94
N ARG A 169 1.29 2.41 -20.69
CA ARG A 169 1.49 1.60 -21.92
C ARG A 169 1.86 2.46 -23.12
N GLU A 170 1.17 3.58 -23.36
CA GLU A 170 1.49 4.56 -24.42
C GLU A 170 2.93 5.08 -24.32
N THR A 171 3.38 5.45 -23.11
CA THR A 171 4.74 5.94 -22.84
C THR A 171 5.82 4.89 -23.15
N ARG A 172 5.47 3.60 -23.21
CA ARG A 172 6.35 2.50 -23.65
C ARG A 172 6.16 2.13 -25.13
N GLY A 173 5.53 3.01 -25.92
CA GLY A 173 5.24 2.81 -27.35
C GLY A 173 4.08 1.86 -27.64
N ARG A 174 3.34 1.39 -26.63
CA ARG A 174 2.21 0.46 -26.80
C ARG A 174 0.90 1.24 -26.85
N ILE A 175 0.59 1.79 -28.02
CA ILE A 175 -0.65 2.53 -28.29
C ILE A 175 -1.63 1.57 -28.99
N ALA A 176 -2.82 1.38 -28.42
CA ALA A 176 -3.89 0.62 -29.06
C ALA A 176 -4.41 1.34 -30.32
N LYS A 177 -4.75 0.58 -31.37
CA LYS A 177 -5.23 1.10 -32.65
C LYS A 177 -6.58 0.48 -32.99
N SER A 178 -7.42 1.23 -33.70
CA SER A 178 -8.61 0.67 -34.36
C SER A 178 -8.17 -0.40 -35.37
N SER A 179 -8.93 -1.49 -35.48
CA SER A 179 -8.89 -2.37 -36.64
C SER A 179 -9.38 -1.66 -37.90
N ASP A 180 -10.34 -0.76 -37.71
CA ASP A 180 -11.17 -0.22 -38.78
C ASP A 180 -10.60 1.16 -39.16
N GLN A 181 -10.03 1.25 -40.36
CA GLN A 181 -9.55 2.50 -40.97
C GLN A 181 -10.66 3.18 -41.78
N ASP A 182 -11.84 3.36 -41.16
CA ASP A 182 -12.92 4.11 -41.78
C ASP A 182 -12.58 5.61 -41.74
N ASN A 183 -12.09 6.12 -42.88
CA ASN A 183 -11.60 7.49 -43.09
C ASN A 183 -12.64 8.60 -42.85
N ASN A 184 -13.86 8.24 -42.42
CA ASN A 184 -14.95 9.14 -42.10
C ASN A 184 -15.07 9.41 -40.57
N THR A 185 -14.30 8.70 -39.74
CA THR A 185 -14.17 8.96 -38.30
C THR A 185 -12.85 9.67 -37.99
N GLY A 186 -12.88 10.65 -37.08
CA GLY A 186 -11.72 11.47 -36.75
C GLY A 186 -10.60 10.70 -36.03
N VAL A 187 -9.39 11.27 -36.03
CA VAL A 187 -8.23 10.67 -35.37
C VAL A 187 -8.41 10.70 -33.85
N LEU A 188 -8.68 9.53 -33.25
CA LEU A 188 -8.78 9.38 -31.79
C LEU A 188 -7.44 9.70 -31.12
N ARG A 189 -7.45 10.76 -30.30
CA ARG A 189 -6.33 11.24 -29.48
C ARG A 189 -5.72 10.13 -28.61
N THR A 190 -4.43 10.21 -28.31
CA THR A 190 -3.79 9.40 -27.26
C THR A 190 -4.34 9.77 -25.89
N MET A 191 -4.25 8.86 -24.91
CA MET A 191 -4.61 9.17 -23.53
C MET A 191 -3.73 10.30 -22.97
N THR A 192 -2.47 10.36 -23.41
CA THR A 192 -1.55 11.46 -23.11
C THR A 192 -2.09 12.82 -23.58
N GLU A 193 -2.56 12.93 -24.82
CA GLU A 193 -3.17 14.16 -25.37
C GLU A 193 -4.52 14.48 -24.73
N LEU A 194 -5.34 13.46 -24.41
CA LEU A 194 -6.61 13.63 -23.70
C LEU A 194 -6.40 14.19 -22.30
N VAL A 195 -5.44 13.67 -21.54
CA VAL A 195 -5.07 14.21 -20.22
C VAL A 195 -4.58 15.65 -20.33
N ILE A 196 -3.86 16.02 -21.38
CA ILE A 196 -3.47 17.43 -21.61
C ILE A 196 -4.71 18.30 -21.88
N ALA A 197 -5.64 17.88 -22.76
CA ALA A 197 -6.87 18.63 -23.02
C ALA A 197 -7.75 18.80 -21.76
N ILE A 198 -7.87 17.75 -20.94
CA ILE A 198 -8.58 17.79 -19.64
C ILE A 198 -7.90 18.77 -18.68
N SER A 199 -6.57 18.87 -18.70
CA SER A 199 -5.85 19.86 -17.88
C SER A 199 -6.19 21.30 -18.26
N GLU A 200 -6.40 21.57 -19.55
CA GLU A 200 -6.70 22.91 -20.05
C GLU A 200 -8.17 23.30 -19.82
N GLU A 201 -9.07 22.31 -19.69
CA GLU A 201 -10.45 22.52 -19.25
C GLU A 201 -10.55 22.79 -17.73
N LEU A 202 -9.81 22.04 -16.89
CA LEU A 202 -9.90 22.14 -15.43
C LEU A 202 -9.15 23.36 -14.85
N LEU A 203 -8.07 23.82 -15.50
CA LEU A 203 -7.18 24.85 -14.96
C LEU A 203 -7.85 26.22 -14.71
N PRO A 204 -8.74 26.76 -15.59
CA PRO A 204 -9.43 28.03 -15.34
C PRO A 204 -10.33 28.02 -14.10
N SER A 205 -10.90 26.85 -13.76
CA SER A 205 -11.81 26.67 -12.62
C SER A 205 -11.10 26.25 -11.33
N LEU A 206 -9.77 26.15 -11.32
CA LEU A 206 -8.98 25.57 -10.22
C LEU A 206 -9.27 26.18 -8.84
N SER A 207 -9.40 27.51 -8.74
CA SER A 207 -9.69 28.24 -7.49
C SER A 207 -11.06 27.91 -6.89
N HIS A 208 -12.01 27.44 -7.70
CA HIS A 208 -13.34 27.01 -7.27
C HIS A 208 -13.37 25.51 -7.01
N LEU A 209 -12.81 24.71 -7.92
CA LEU A 209 -12.73 23.25 -7.82
C LEU A 209 -11.95 22.77 -6.58
N ILE A 210 -10.98 23.54 -6.08
CA ILE A 210 -10.24 23.21 -4.85
C ILE A 210 -11.09 23.34 -3.57
N LEU A 211 -12.15 24.15 -3.60
CA LEU A 211 -13.11 24.31 -2.49
C LEU A 211 -14.32 23.36 -2.61
N ASP A 212 -14.56 22.80 -3.80
CA ASP A 212 -15.70 21.94 -4.09
C ASP A 212 -15.55 20.53 -3.47
N PRO A 213 -16.53 20.03 -2.68
CA PRO A 213 -16.45 18.73 -2.01
C PRO A 213 -16.27 17.52 -2.94
N PHE A 214 -16.62 17.65 -4.22
CA PHE A 214 -16.44 16.63 -5.26
C PHE A 214 -15.22 16.97 -6.13
N GLY A 215 -15.13 18.23 -6.57
CA GLY A 215 -14.06 18.74 -7.44
C GLY A 215 -12.66 18.54 -6.88
N ALA A 216 -12.47 18.72 -5.57
CA ALA A 216 -11.18 18.53 -4.91
C ALA A 216 -10.67 17.08 -4.98
N HIS A 217 -11.56 16.09 -4.90
CA HIS A 217 -11.21 14.68 -5.06
C HIS A 217 -10.87 14.31 -6.53
N VAL A 218 -11.50 15.00 -7.48
CA VAL A 218 -11.22 14.84 -8.93
C VAL A 218 -9.88 15.47 -9.28
N LEU A 219 -9.64 16.72 -8.85
CA LEU A 219 -8.34 17.40 -8.96
C LEU A 219 -7.22 16.53 -8.36
N LEU A 220 -7.39 16.02 -7.14
CA LEU A 220 -6.35 15.22 -6.49
C LEU A 220 -6.08 13.90 -7.23
N SER A 221 -7.11 13.25 -7.77
CA SER A 221 -6.94 12.04 -8.59
C SER A 221 -6.24 12.35 -9.92
N PHE A 222 -6.51 13.52 -10.50
CA PHE A 222 -5.85 14.01 -11.71
C PHE A 222 -4.37 14.38 -11.46
N LEU A 223 -4.06 15.06 -10.37
CA LEU A 223 -2.68 15.35 -9.97
C LEU A 223 -1.87 14.08 -9.71
N VAL A 224 -2.49 13.02 -9.18
CA VAL A 224 -1.86 11.70 -9.00
C VAL A 224 -1.67 10.94 -10.31
N LEU A 225 -2.55 11.12 -11.31
CA LEU A 225 -2.33 10.63 -12.68
C LEU A 225 -1.13 11.34 -13.33
N LEU A 226 -0.97 12.65 -13.10
CA LEU A 226 0.15 13.43 -13.62
C LEU A 226 1.49 13.14 -12.91
N SER A 227 1.49 13.08 -11.57
CA SER A 227 2.63 12.63 -10.76
C SER A 227 2.21 11.59 -9.71
N PRO A 228 2.36 10.29 -10.03
CA PRO A 228 2.10 9.21 -9.08
C PRO A 228 2.93 9.28 -7.78
N GLN A 229 4.03 10.04 -7.80
CA GLN A 229 4.94 10.21 -6.66
C GLN A 229 4.30 10.93 -5.47
N ILE A 230 3.27 11.78 -5.69
CA ILE A 230 2.52 12.47 -4.62
C ILE A 230 1.97 11.46 -3.58
N THR A 231 1.66 10.24 -4.01
CA THR A 231 1.16 9.20 -3.11
C THR A 231 2.26 8.37 -2.43
N ARG A 232 3.53 8.47 -2.83
CA ARG A 232 4.59 7.58 -2.33
C ARG A 232 5.33 8.23 -1.16
N HIS A 233 5.07 7.75 0.06
CA HIS A 233 5.88 8.11 1.23
C HIS A 233 7.24 7.39 1.14
N PRO A 234 8.39 8.05 1.36
CA PRO A 234 9.72 7.43 1.22
C PRO A 234 9.88 6.09 1.97
N ASP A 235 9.36 6.01 3.19
CA ASP A 235 9.48 4.82 4.06
C ASP A 235 8.45 3.70 3.75
N SER A 236 7.63 3.84 2.70
CA SER A 236 6.52 2.93 2.39
C SER A 236 6.54 2.46 0.94
N SER A 237 6.61 1.14 0.74
CA SER A 237 6.37 0.51 -0.57
C SER A 237 4.90 0.54 -1.00
N GLN A 238 3.97 0.96 -0.13
CA GLN A 238 2.56 1.12 -0.42
C GLN A 238 2.19 2.62 -0.56
N PRO A 239 1.38 3.00 -1.56
CA PRO A 239 0.94 4.38 -1.73
C PRO A 239 0.00 4.81 -0.59
N ASN A 240 0.14 6.05 -0.15
CA ASN A 240 -0.71 6.69 0.84
C ASN A 240 -2.08 7.07 0.24
N THR A 241 -2.97 6.09 0.14
CA THR A 241 -4.34 6.29 -0.39
C THR A 241 -5.21 7.21 0.47
N SER A 242 -4.77 7.60 1.67
CA SER A 242 -5.55 8.45 2.59
C SER A 242 -5.72 9.89 2.11
N LEU A 243 -4.82 10.37 1.25
CA LEU A 243 -4.98 11.65 0.54
C LEU A 243 -6.17 11.58 -0.43
N ILE A 244 -6.16 10.61 -1.34
CA ILE A 244 -7.15 10.49 -2.43
C ILE A 244 -8.55 10.19 -1.87
N ARG A 245 -8.68 9.21 -0.96
CA ARG A 245 -9.96 8.57 -0.64
C ARG A 245 -10.21 8.52 0.86
N SER A 246 -11.26 9.21 1.31
CA SER A 246 -11.67 9.24 2.72
C SER A 246 -12.08 7.85 3.23
N LYS A 247 -11.93 7.60 4.53
CA LYS A 247 -12.34 6.32 5.16
C LYS A 247 -13.83 6.00 4.94
N LYS A 248 -14.70 7.03 4.86
CA LYS A 248 -16.13 6.88 4.54
C LYS A 248 -16.34 6.43 3.09
N SER A 249 -15.63 7.02 2.12
CA SER A 249 -15.70 6.63 0.70
C SER A 249 -15.18 5.19 0.50
N ALA A 250 -14.05 4.83 1.13
CA ALA A 250 -13.52 3.47 1.10
C ALA A 250 -14.50 2.43 1.66
N ALA A 251 -15.14 2.73 2.80
CA ALA A 251 -16.15 1.87 3.42
C ALA A 251 -17.51 1.84 2.68
N TYR A 252 -17.77 2.81 1.80
CA TYR A 252 -18.91 2.78 0.88
C TYR A 252 -18.59 1.91 -0.34
N LYS A 253 -17.46 2.13 -1.02
CA LYS A 253 -17.07 1.30 -2.18
C LYS A 253 -16.89 -0.18 -1.80
N SER A 254 -16.42 -0.50 -0.60
CA SER A 254 -16.34 -1.90 -0.13
C SER A 254 -17.70 -2.57 0.12
N ARG A 255 -18.82 -1.83 0.09
CA ARG A 255 -20.19 -2.38 0.10
C ARG A 255 -20.74 -2.60 -1.31
N GLN A 256 -20.22 -1.88 -2.31
CA GLN A 256 -20.64 -1.97 -3.72
C GLN A 256 -19.95 -3.12 -4.50
N GLY A 257 -19.47 -4.14 -3.79
CA GLY A 257 -18.82 -5.32 -4.38
C GLY A 257 -17.38 -5.09 -4.84
N SER A 258 -16.94 -5.88 -5.83
CA SER A 258 -15.58 -5.85 -6.32
C SER A 258 -15.41 -4.77 -7.41
N MET A 259 -14.45 -3.86 -7.21
CA MET A 259 -14.01 -2.90 -8.22
C MET A 259 -12.67 -3.40 -8.80
N LYS A 260 -12.75 -4.53 -9.51
CA LYS A 260 -11.63 -5.20 -10.19
C LYS A 260 -12.01 -5.56 -11.62
N SER A 261 -11.00 -5.61 -12.48
CA SER A 261 -11.13 -6.09 -13.86
C SER A 261 -11.62 -7.53 -13.89
N ILE A 262 -12.63 -7.85 -14.72
CA ILE A 262 -13.03 -9.23 -15.01
C ILE A 262 -12.15 -9.91 -16.09
N LEU A 263 -11.13 -9.20 -16.60
CA LEU A 263 -10.26 -9.64 -17.70
C LEU A 263 -8.79 -9.81 -17.28
N SER A 264 -8.46 -9.68 -15.99
CA SER A 264 -7.06 -9.70 -15.53
C SER A 264 -6.93 -10.19 -14.10
N SER A 265 -6.29 -11.36 -13.95
CA SER A 265 -6.03 -12.09 -12.70
C SER A 265 -4.97 -11.42 -11.80
N GLY A 266 -5.21 -10.16 -11.41
CA GLY A 266 -4.62 -9.45 -10.27
C GLY A 266 -3.12 -9.06 -10.34
N SER A 267 -2.32 -9.65 -11.23
CA SER A 267 -0.85 -9.68 -11.11
C SER A 267 -0.13 -8.37 -11.49
N GLU A 268 -0.66 -7.57 -12.42
CA GLU A 268 0.12 -6.47 -13.06
C GLU A 268 0.20 -5.14 -12.29
N ARG A 269 -0.44 -5.01 -11.11
CA ARG A 269 -0.48 -3.74 -10.35
C ARG A 269 0.85 -3.35 -9.64
N THR A 270 1.97 -4.00 -9.97
CA THR A 270 3.27 -3.82 -9.31
C THR A 270 4.36 -3.16 -10.17
N SER A 271 4.14 -2.94 -11.47
CA SER A 271 5.08 -2.14 -12.27
C SER A 271 5.04 -0.68 -11.83
N THR A 272 6.19 -0.01 -11.77
CA THR A 272 6.23 1.44 -11.53
C THR A 272 5.50 2.15 -12.65
N ALA A 273 4.46 2.93 -12.30
CA ALA A 273 3.78 3.80 -13.24
C ALA A 273 4.80 4.79 -13.84
N ILE A 274 4.97 4.73 -15.16
CA ILE A 274 5.79 5.65 -15.95
C ILE A 274 4.84 6.65 -16.60
N VAL A 275 5.18 7.93 -16.55
CA VAL A 275 4.40 9.02 -17.12
C VAL A 275 5.21 9.79 -18.18
N PRO A 276 4.56 10.41 -19.19
CA PRO A 276 5.22 11.27 -20.16
C PRO A 276 5.90 12.48 -19.51
N ALA A 277 7.03 12.91 -20.07
CA ALA A 277 7.73 14.11 -19.60
C ALA A 277 6.84 15.38 -19.63
N LEU A 278 5.91 15.46 -20.60
CA LEU A 278 4.92 16.54 -20.76
C LEU A 278 4.05 16.75 -19.51
N PHE A 279 3.83 15.72 -18.68
CA PHE A 279 3.06 15.86 -17.44
C PHE A 279 3.79 16.71 -16.39
N LYS A 280 5.12 16.87 -16.49
CA LYS A 280 5.84 17.86 -15.66
C LYS A 280 5.36 19.27 -15.99
N ASP A 281 5.22 19.60 -17.27
CA ASP A 281 4.77 20.93 -17.71
C ASP A 281 3.30 21.19 -17.35
N VAL A 282 2.46 20.16 -17.38
CA VAL A 282 1.08 20.25 -16.86
C VAL A 282 1.09 20.50 -15.33
N THR A 283 1.89 19.78 -14.53
CA THR A 283 1.95 20.06 -13.08
C THR A 283 2.59 21.41 -12.75
N ASN A 284 3.49 21.93 -13.59
CA ASN A 284 3.96 23.32 -13.50
C ASN A 284 2.77 24.28 -13.64
N LYS A 285 1.96 24.13 -14.71
CA LYS A 285 0.76 24.96 -14.95
C LYS A 285 -0.21 24.97 -13.75
N PHE A 286 -0.43 23.84 -13.06
CA PHE A 286 -1.31 23.79 -11.89
C PHE A 286 -0.77 24.55 -10.67
N VAL A 287 0.52 24.39 -10.35
CA VAL A 287 1.15 25.10 -9.21
C VAL A 287 1.24 26.60 -9.48
N ASP A 288 1.70 26.99 -10.68
CA ASP A 288 1.82 28.39 -11.07
C ASP A 288 0.43 29.03 -11.27
N GLY A 289 -0.55 28.26 -11.76
CA GLY A 289 -1.94 28.67 -11.89
C GLY A 289 -2.61 28.94 -10.55
N LEU A 290 -2.42 28.08 -9.53
CA LEU A 290 -2.94 28.33 -8.18
C LEU A 290 -2.34 29.62 -7.59
N ARG A 291 -1.02 29.82 -7.75
CA ARG A 291 -0.30 31.03 -7.29
C ARG A 291 -0.69 32.30 -8.06
N GLY A 292 -1.22 32.18 -9.28
CA GLY A 292 -1.70 33.31 -10.09
C GLY A 292 -3.19 33.61 -9.94
N LEU A 293 -4.00 32.62 -9.54
CA LEU A 293 -5.46 32.73 -9.39
C LEU A 293 -5.92 33.02 -7.95
N THR A 294 -5.03 32.95 -6.95
CA THR A 294 -5.38 33.13 -5.53
C THR A 294 -4.36 33.97 -4.77
N ASP A 295 -4.82 34.70 -3.75
CA ASP A 295 -3.97 35.52 -2.88
C ASP A 295 -3.38 34.71 -1.70
N ALA A 296 -2.41 35.30 -0.99
CA ALA A 296 -1.76 34.63 0.14
C ALA A 296 -2.70 34.36 1.33
N ASN A 297 -3.84 35.04 1.43
CA ASN A 297 -4.85 34.83 2.48
C ASN A 297 -5.83 33.71 2.11
N GLU A 298 -6.19 33.58 0.83
CA GLU A 298 -6.95 32.44 0.30
C GLU A 298 -6.16 31.14 0.46
N ILE A 299 -4.86 31.15 0.11
CA ILE A 299 -3.96 30.01 0.34
C ILE A 299 -3.89 29.64 1.84
N ARG A 300 -3.93 30.64 2.75
CA ARG A 300 -4.01 30.41 4.20
C ARG A 300 -5.38 29.87 4.65
N ALA A 301 -6.47 30.28 4.01
CA ALA A 301 -7.81 29.77 4.29
C ALA A 301 -7.96 28.30 3.86
N PHE A 302 -7.35 27.92 2.73
CA PHE A 302 -7.29 26.53 2.27
C PHE A 302 -6.60 25.59 3.28
N ALA A 303 -5.65 26.09 4.07
CA ALA A 303 -4.94 25.28 5.07
C ALA A 303 -5.85 24.70 6.16
N ALA A 304 -6.86 25.45 6.62
CA ALA A 304 -7.83 24.99 7.61
C ALA A 304 -9.07 24.32 6.99
N ASN A 305 -9.26 24.46 5.67
CA ASN A 305 -10.42 23.90 4.97
C ASN A 305 -10.21 22.39 4.67
N LYS A 306 -11.12 21.54 5.18
CA LYS A 306 -11.06 20.07 5.06
C LYS A 306 -11.15 19.53 3.63
N VAL A 307 -11.62 20.33 2.68
CA VAL A 307 -11.75 19.98 1.26
C VAL A 307 -10.51 20.40 0.47
N ALA A 308 -10.04 21.65 0.68
CA ALA A 308 -8.89 22.20 -0.04
C ALA A 308 -7.54 21.68 0.48
N ASN A 309 -7.41 21.41 1.78
CA ASN A 309 -6.16 21.03 2.44
C ASN A 309 -5.44 19.80 1.80
N PRO A 310 -6.11 18.69 1.44
CA PRO A 310 -5.47 17.57 0.73
C PRO A 310 -4.95 17.93 -0.66
N VAL A 311 -5.62 18.84 -1.38
CA VAL A 311 -5.16 19.33 -2.69
C VAL A 311 -3.96 20.26 -2.50
N LEU A 312 -3.99 21.16 -1.51
CA LEU A 312 -2.86 22.05 -1.20
C LEU A 312 -1.62 21.27 -0.74
N GLN A 313 -1.78 20.18 0.02
CA GLN A 313 -0.70 19.23 0.30
C GLN A 313 -0.08 18.68 -1.01
N ALA A 314 -0.92 18.19 -1.94
CA ALA A 314 -0.44 17.69 -3.23
C ALA A 314 0.26 18.76 -4.09
N MET A 315 -0.21 20.01 -4.06
CA MET A 315 0.42 21.14 -4.76
C MET A 315 1.77 21.54 -4.14
N ILE A 316 1.93 21.46 -2.81
CA ILE A 316 3.22 21.68 -2.12
C ILE A 316 4.20 20.55 -2.43
N ASP A 317 3.75 19.30 -2.35
CA ASP A 317 4.55 18.13 -2.72
C ASP A 317 4.99 18.21 -4.21
N LEU A 318 4.19 18.81 -5.09
CA LEU A 318 4.56 19.11 -6.49
C LEU A 318 5.53 20.30 -6.61
N GLU A 319 5.31 21.41 -5.91
CA GLU A 319 6.20 22.58 -5.91
C GLU A 319 7.62 22.20 -5.46
N ALA A 320 7.73 21.29 -4.50
CA ALA A 320 8.99 20.71 -4.06
C ALA A 320 9.65 19.81 -5.11
N GLN A 321 8.87 18.97 -5.81
CA GLN A 321 9.34 18.19 -6.98
C GLN A 321 9.77 19.07 -8.18
N GLN A 322 9.33 20.33 -8.20
CA GLN A 322 9.70 21.33 -9.20
C GLN A 322 10.89 22.20 -8.74
N GLU A 323 11.45 21.96 -7.55
CA GLU A 323 12.52 22.77 -6.92
C GLU A 323 12.16 24.25 -6.69
N LYS A 324 10.84 24.59 -6.72
CA LYS A 324 10.33 25.97 -6.62
C LYS A 324 10.11 26.47 -5.18
N SER A 325 10.19 25.59 -4.17
CA SER A 325 9.75 25.92 -2.80
C SER A 325 10.55 27.03 -2.10
N ASP A 326 11.80 27.30 -2.50
CA ASP A 326 12.66 28.38 -1.92
C ASP A 326 12.47 29.74 -2.63
N ILE A 327 11.51 29.84 -3.55
CA ILE A 327 11.17 31.10 -4.25
C ILE A 327 10.22 31.94 -3.35
N PRO A 328 10.47 33.25 -3.16
CA PRO A 328 9.51 34.16 -2.52
C PRO A 328 8.10 34.07 -3.13
N GLY A 329 7.08 34.02 -2.27
CA GLY A 329 5.70 33.79 -2.69
C GLY A 329 5.42 32.38 -3.23
N SER A 330 6.21 31.37 -2.84
CA SER A 330 5.85 29.95 -3.01
C SER A 330 4.59 29.60 -2.20
N LEU A 331 3.99 28.43 -2.46
CA LEU A 331 2.87 27.92 -1.65
C LEU A 331 3.30 27.71 -0.19
N ILE A 332 4.53 27.21 0.02
CA ILE A 332 5.14 27.11 1.35
C ILE A 332 5.28 28.49 2.01
N ASP A 333 5.81 29.48 1.29
CA ASP A 333 6.00 30.85 1.81
C ASP A 333 4.68 31.54 2.17
N SER A 334 3.67 31.37 1.31
CA SER A 334 2.33 31.94 1.49
C SER A 334 1.69 31.46 2.80
N VAL A 335 1.74 30.15 3.08
CA VAL A 335 1.22 29.58 4.34
C VAL A 335 2.13 29.91 5.54
N LEU A 336 3.45 29.93 5.36
CA LEU A 336 4.41 30.32 6.41
C LEU A 336 4.55 31.85 6.57
N MET A 337 3.50 32.62 6.27
CA MET A 337 3.40 34.07 6.53
C MET A 337 4.51 34.93 5.90
N GLY A 338 5.13 34.49 4.81
CA GLY A 338 6.25 35.21 4.16
C GLY A 338 7.64 34.87 4.72
N MET A 339 7.79 33.78 5.49
CA MET A 339 9.06 33.36 6.10
C MET A 339 10.23 33.23 5.10
N ILE A 340 10.00 32.69 3.90
CA ILE A 340 11.02 32.58 2.85
C ILE A 340 11.28 33.95 2.22
N SER A 341 10.23 34.75 2.00
CA SER A 341 10.39 36.15 1.55
C SER A 341 11.25 36.99 2.50
N SER A 342 11.03 36.92 3.83
CA SER A 342 11.86 37.60 4.83
C SER A 342 13.30 37.09 4.83
N LEU A 343 13.50 35.76 4.83
CA LEU A 343 14.83 35.15 4.78
C LEU A 343 15.61 35.46 3.48
N ALA A 344 14.91 35.77 2.39
CA ALA A 344 15.51 36.22 1.13
C ALA A 344 15.86 37.72 1.15
N GLN A 345 15.14 38.53 1.93
CA GLN A 345 15.42 39.96 2.14
C GLN A 345 16.51 40.19 3.21
N GLY A 346 16.74 39.19 4.09
CA GLY A 346 17.73 39.24 5.18
C GLY A 346 17.12 39.51 6.55
N ASP A 347 15.79 39.60 6.65
CA ASP A 347 15.06 39.81 7.90
C ASP A 347 14.88 38.51 8.69
N GLU A 348 14.87 38.60 10.02
CA GLU A 348 14.54 37.47 10.90
C GLU A 348 13.02 37.25 10.98
N PRO A 349 12.50 36.06 10.60
CA PRO A 349 11.07 35.76 10.71
C PRO A 349 10.60 35.71 12.17
N GLN A 350 9.42 36.27 12.45
CA GLN A 350 8.84 36.32 13.80
C GLN A 350 7.81 35.20 14.05
N GLU A 351 7.54 34.87 15.32
CA GLU A 351 6.51 33.89 15.68
C GLU A 351 5.10 34.46 15.39
N SER A 352 4.35 33.77 14.52
CA SER A 352 2.98 34.11 14.12
C SER A 352 1.98 33.16 14.78
N ASP A 353 0.98 33.74 15.46
CA ASP A 353 -0.14 33.00 16.07
C ASP A 353 -0.89 32.10 15.07
N TYR A 354 -0.96 32.49 13.80
CA TYR A 354 -1.59 31.70 12.74
C TYR A 354 -0.90 30.34 12.58
N VAL A 355 0.43 30.33 12.36
CA VAL A 355 1.22 29.10 12.22
C VAL A 355 1.23 28.30 13.53
N GLY A 356 1.31 28.99 14.68
CA GLY A 356 1.16 28.36 16.00
C GLY A 356 -0.20 27.70 16.25
N THR A 357 -1.24 28.12 15.52
CA THR A 357 -2.58 27.52 15.51
C THR A 357 -2.65 26.32 14.56
N LEU A 358 -2.05 26.39 13.36
CA LEU A 358 -1.99 25.24 12.43
C LEU A 358 -1.38 23.99 13.07
N LEU A 359 -0.37 24.19 13.92
CA LEU A 359 0.31 23.15 14.69
C LEU A 359 -0.63 22.35 15.63
N ARG A 360 -1.81 22.90 15.97
CA ARG A 360 -2.76 22.33 16.93
C ARG A 360 -4.12 21.98 16.33
N ASP A 361 -4.48 22.53 15.17
CA ASP A 361 -5.74 22.23 14.48
C ASP A 361 -5.74 20.84 13.81
N PRO A 362 -6.78 20.00 13.99
CA PRO A 362 -6.86 18.65 13.40
C PRO A 362 -6.87 18.58 11.86
N THR A 363 -7.04 19.69 11.15
CA THR A 363 -7.02 19.76 9.68
C THR A 363 -5.69 20.31 9.19
N ALA A 364 -5.33 21.51 9.64
CA ALA A 364 -4.14 22.23 9.18
C ALA A 364 -2.83 21.59 9.63
N SER A 365 -2.82 20.81 10.71
CA SER A 365 -1.64 20.04 11.13
C SER A 365 -1.16 19.05 10.07
N HIS A 366 -2.06 18.45 9.28
CA HIS A 366 -1.66 17.59 8.16
C HIS A 366 -1.02 18.37 7.00
N LEU A 367 -1.42 19.63 6.79
CA LEU A 367 -0.67 20.52 5.89
C LEU A 367 0.70 20.86 6.48
N LEU A 368 0.78 21.11 7.78
CA LEU A 368 2.05 21.41 8.46
C LEU A 368 3.01 20.19 8.46
N GLU A 369 2.50 18.96 8.46
CA GLU A 369 3.28 17.73 8.19
C GLU A 369 3.89 17.70 6.78
N ALA A 370 3.27 18.34 5.78
CA ALA A 370 3.80 18.47 4.42
C ALA A 370 4.77 19.66 4.32
N LEU A 371 4.41 20.83 4.86
CA LEU A 371 5.28 22.00 4.96
C LEU A 371 6.60 21.67 5.65
N VAL A 372 6.57 20.96 6.79
CA VAL A 372 7.79 20.52 7.50
C VAL A 372 8.64 19.57 6.67
N ARG A 373 8.02 18.69 5.87
CA ARG A 373 8.73 17.74 5.00
C ARG A 373 9.45 18.44 3.85
N HIS A 374 8.80 19.44 3.26
CA HIS A 374 9.21 20.07 1.99
C HIS A 374 9.81 21.48 2.13
N ALA A 375 9.76 22.10 3.30
CA ALA A 375 10.34 23.41 3.54
C ALA A 375 11.84 23.44 3.21
N PRO A 376 12.34 24.49 2.53
CA PRO A 376 13.76 24.70 2.28
C PRO A 376 14.63 24.66 3.54
N GLY A 377 15.92 24.36 3.40
CA GLY A 377 16.83 24.16 4.54
C GLY A 377 16.93 25.35 5.49
N LYS A 378 16.87 26.59 4.98
CA LYS A 378 16.82 27.82 5.80
C LYS A 378 15.49 27.97 6.51
N ALA A 379 14.39 27.92 5.76
CA ALA A 379 13.03 28.07 6.28
C ALA A 379 12.71 27.02 7.36
N PHE A 380 13.13 25.77 7.17
CA PHE A 380 12.97 24.74 8.20
C PHE A 380 13.72 25.06 9.50
N LYS A 381 14.93 25.65 9.43
CA LYS A 381 15.67 26.06 10.65
C LYS A 381 14.95 27.17 11.41
N SER A 382 14.42 28.18 10.72
CA SER A 382 13.58 29.22 11.34
C SER A 382 12.28 28.65 11.91
N LEU A 383 11.58 27.78 11.16
CA LEU A 383 10.38 27.09 11.58
C LEU A 383 10.62 26.24 12.85
N TRP A 384 11.72 25.49 12.89
CA TRP A 384 12.14 24.70 14.05
C TRP A 384 12.43 25.58 15.27
N SER A 385 13.23 26.63 15.10
CA SER A 385 13.63 27.54 16.18
C SER A 385 12.45 28.32 16.76
N LEU A 386 11.49 28.75 15.93
CA LEU A 386 10.31 29.51 16.36
C LEU A 386 9.26 28.61 17.02
N TYR A 387 8.92 27.45 16.44
CA TYR A 387 7.71 26.71 16.83
C TYR A 387 7.96 25.39 17.57
N PHE A 388 9.17 24.83 17.54
CA PHE A 388 9.45 23.50 18.06
C PHE A 388 10.46 23.50 19.21
N ASN A 389 11.61 24.18 19.06
CA ASN A 389 12.66 24.19 20.08
C ASN A 389 12.13 24.80 21.39
N THR A 390 12.50 24.22 22.54
CA THR A 390 12.00 24.51 23.91
C THR A 390 10.50 24.26 24.14
N LYS A 391 9.78 23.74 23.14
CA LYS A 391 8.33 23.54 23.14
C LYS A 391 7.94 22.05 23.00
N LEU A 392 8.89 21.15 22.68
CA LEU A 392 8.66 19.74 22.38
C LEU A 392 7.97 18.96 23.50
N GLY A 393 8.31 19.18 24.77
CA GLY A 393 7.72 18.46 25.90
C GLY A 393 6.19 18.63 26.00
N ARG A 394 5.68 19.78 25.56
CA ARG A 394 4.24 20.06 25.41
C ARG A 394 3.70 19.51 24.09
N LEU A 395 4.39 19.73 22.96
CA LEU A 395 3.91 19.38 21.62
C LEU A 395 3.85 17.86 21.40
N CYS A 396 4.84 17.09 21.87
CA CYS A 396 4.82 15.62 21.83
C CYS A 396 3.66 15.05 22.67
N SER A 397 3.30 15.72 23.77
CA SER A 397 2.14 15.37 24.61
C SER A 397 0.79 15.74 23.99
N HIS A 398 0.74 16.49 22.88
CA HIS A 398 -0.49 17.05 22.31
C HIS A 398 -1.16 16.04 21.35
N PRO A 399 -2.50 15.84 21.37
CA PRO A 399 -3.18 14.87 20.50
C PRO A 399 -3.03 15.16 19.00
N VAL A 400 -2.76 16.43 18.62
CA VAL A 400 -2.54 16.84 17.22
C VAL A 400 -1.05 17.04 16.91
N ALA A 401 -0.44 18.14 17.37
CA ALA A 401 0.97 18.50 17.15
C ALA A 401 2.02 17.36 17.18
N ASN A 402 1.84 16.29 17.97
CA ASN A 402 2.73 15.13 17.98
C ASN A 402 3.01 14.55 16.57
N PHE A 403 2.05 14.59 15.64
CA PHE A 403 2.25 14.15 14.25
C PHE A 403 3.21 15.08 13.50
N VAL A 404 3.02 16.40 13.62
CA VAL A 404 3.93 17.41 13.03
C VAL A 404 5.34 17.32 13.63
N VAL A 405 5.46 17.14 14.96
CA VAL A 405 6.76 16.92 15.62
C VAL A 405 7.44 15.65 15.12
N SER A 406 6.67 14.57 14.90
CA SER A 406 7.21 13.32 14.32
C SER A 406 7.85 13.58 12.95
N LYS A 407 7.21 14.38 12.08
CA LYS A 407 7.79 14.79 10.79
C LYS A 407 8.98 15.76 10.93
N ALA A 408 8.97 16.65 11.92
CA ALA A 408 10.04 17.62 12.15
C ALA A 408 11.33 16.96 12.63
N ILE A 409 11.23 15.90 13.44
CA ILE A 409 12.38 15.10 13.89
C ILE A 409 13.14 14.50 12.69
N MET A 410 12.46 14.11 11.61
CA MET A 410 13.06 13.57 10.37
C MET A 410 13.97 14.56 9.62
N ARG A 411 13.96 15.84 10.00
CA ARG A 411 14.66 16.93 9.33
C ARG A 411 15.82 17.51 10.15
N LEU A 412 16.12 16.94 11.32
CA LEU A 412 17.15 17.45 12.24
C LEU A 412 18.56 16.96 11.88
N ASP A 413 19.54 17.86 12.03
CA ASP A 413 20.96 17.50 12.10
C ASP A 413 21.32 16.94 13.49
N SER A 414 22.51 16.35 13.63
CA SER A 414 22.92 15.65 14.87
C SER A 414 22.89 16.52 16.13
N SER A 415 23.11 17.84 16.01
CA SER A 415 23.07 18.77 17.16
C SER A 415 21.62 18.99 17.62
N ASN A 416 20.77 19.45 16.69
CA ASN A 416 19.36 19.70 16.99
C ASN A 416 18.63 18.41 17.40
N PHE A 417 19.06 17.25 16.89
CA PHE A 417 18.55 15.95 17.28
C PHE A 417 18.89 15.60 18.74
N LEU A 418 20.12 15.86 19.19
CA LEU A 418 20.53 15.61 20.58
C LEU A 418 19.78 16.54 21.56
N GLU A 419 19.63 17.83 21.20
CA GLU A 419 18.83 18.79 21.96
C GLU A 419 17.35 18.34 22.05
N ALA A 420 16.76 17.92 20.93
CA ALA A 420 15.40 17.40 20.89
C ALA A 420 15.22 16.14 21.76
N LEU A 421 16.19 15.23 21.74
CA LEU A 421 16.18 14.02 22.56
C LEU A 421 16.21 14.37 24.06
N GLN A 422 17.03 15.34 24.46
CA GLN A 422 17.10 15.82 25.85
C GLN A 422 15.79 16.49 26.31
N GLU A 423 15.08 17.22 25.44
CA GLU A 423 13.78 17.82 25.80
C GLU A 423 12.64 16.78 25.85
N ILE A 424 12.72 15.70 25.06
CA ILE A 424 11.68 14.66 24.96
C ILE A 424 11.83 13.57 26.03
N ASP A 425 13.06 13.24 26.45
CA ASP A 425 13.33 12.16 27.40
C ASP A 425 12.49 12.25 28.70
N PRO A 426 12.37 13.42 29.40
CA PRO A 426 11.54 13.56 30.60
C PRO A 426 10.04 13.28 30.40
N VAL A 427 9.54 13.32 29.15
CA VAL A 427 8.14 13.00 28.83
C VAL A 427 7.96 11.64 28.13
N SER A 428 9.05 10.93 27.80
CA SER A 428 9.04 9.66 27.05
C SER A 428 8.05 8.62 27.60
N SER A 429 8.07 8.36 28.91
CA SER A 429 7.16 7.42 29.58
C SER A 429 5.68 7.85 29.49
N LYS A 430 5.41 9.16 29.46
CA LYS A 430 4.06 9.71 29.24
C LYS A 430 3.60 9.54 27.79
N LEU A 431 4.52 9.57 26.82
CA LEU A 431 4.20 9.30 25.41
C LEU A 431 3.77 7.83 25.24
N ILE A 432 4.49 6.87 25.84
CA ILE A 432 4.08 5.45 25.91
C ILE A 432 2.69 5.32 26.54
N LYS A 433 2.52 5.82 27.78
CA LYS A 433 1.28 5.73 28.58
C LYS A 433 0.06 6.43 27.94
N THR A 434 0.26 7.23 26.90
CA THR A 434 -0.82 7.91 26.16
C THR A 434 -0.86 7.58 24.67
N GLY A 435 -0.13 6.54 24.23
CA GLY A 435 -0.14 6.05 22.85
C GLY A 435 0.55 6.95 21.81
N ARG A 436 1.18 8.06 22.22
CA ARG A 436 1.83 9.07 21.35
C ARG A 436 3.22 8.64 20.86
N THR A 437 3.21 7.46 20.26
CA THR A 437 4.37 6.65 19.89
C THR A 437 5.04 7.06 18.58
N GLY A 438 4.37 7.86 17.74
CA GLY A 438 4.93 8.36 16.47
C GLY A 438 6.23 9.15 16.67
N VAL A 439 6.28 10.00 17.70
CA VAL A 439 7.47 10.76 18.10
C VAL A 439 8.61 9.81 18.47
N LEU A 440 8.33 8.79 19.28
CA LEU A 440 9.32 7.81 19.74
C LEU A 440 9.87 6.96 18.58
N LYS A 441 9.03 6.53 17.64
CA LYS A 441 9.48 5.87 16.40
C LYS A 441 10.40 6.80 15.60
N SER A 442 9.99 8.06 15.42
CA SER A 442 10.75 9.06 14.64
C SER A 442 12.12 9.36 15.24
N LEU A 443 12.27 9.32 16.57
CA LEU A 443 13.59 9.41 17.22
C LEU A 443 14.48 8.21 16.86
N VAL A 444 13.94 6.98 16.84
CA VAL A 444 14.70 5.78 16.43
C VAL A 444 15.09 5.87 14.95
N ASP A 445 14.14 6.20 14.08
CA ASP A 445 14.37 6.31 12.64
C ASP A 445 15.43 7.37 12.32
N GLN A 446 15.38 8.55 12.96
CA GLN A 446 16.35 9.62 12.69
C GLN A 446 17.73 9.30 13.23
N ALA A 447 17.85 8.66 14.40
CA ALA A 447 19.14 8.19 14.91
C ALA A 447 19.79 7.19 13.94
N THR A 448 19.00 6.29 13.35
CA THR A 448 19.45 5.36 12.30
C THR A 448 19.79 6.07 11.00
N ALA A 449 19.01 7.07 10.57
CA ALA A 449 19.28 7.84 9.35
C ALA A 449 20.54 8.71 9.46
N LEU A 450 20.84 9.24 10.65
CA LEU A 450 22.06 10.00 10.96
C LEU A 450 23.26 9.11 11.27
N GLY A 451 23.06 7.84 11.63
CA GLY A 451 24.09 6.97 12.20
C GLY A 451 24.65 7.49 13.52
N ALA A 452 23.82 8.21 14.30
CA ALA A 452 24.26 8.98 15.46
C ALA A 452 23.23 8.94 16.60
N HIS A 453 23.72 8.98 17.85
CA HIS A 453 22.91 8.99 19.08
C HIS A 453 21.96 7.78 19.27
N GLU A 454 22.12 6.71 18.48
CA GLU A 454 21.31 5.49 18.55
C GLU A 454 21.24 4.87 19.96
N ASP A 455 22.34 4.92 20.72
CA ASP A 455 22.37 4.40 22.09
C ASP A 455 21.47 5.18 23.04
N ALA A 456 21.52 6.52 22.97
CA ALA A 456 20.75 7.40 23.84
C ALA A 456 19.24 7.29 23.58
N VAL A 457 18.82 7.10 22.32
CA VAL A 457 17.42 6.80 21.98
C VAL A 457 17.01 5.42 22.53
N SER A 458 17.89 4.42 22.42
CA SER A 458 17.64 3.07 22.93
C SER A 458 17.50 3.05 24.46
N GLU A 459 18.37 3.79 25.15
CA GLU A 459 18.35 3.95 26.61
C GLU A 459 17.12 4.71 27.09
N MET A 460 16.77 5.84 26.42
CA MET A 460 15.51 6.56 26.66
C MET A 460 14.31 5.61 26.53
N LEU A 461 14.27 4.74 25.51
CA LEU A 461 13.16 3.80 25.34
C LEU A 461 13.10 2.74 26.44
N CYS A 462 14.24 2.20 26.89
CA CYS A 462 14.27 1.33 28.07
C CYS A 462 13.74 2.05 29.32
N ARG A 463 14.23 3.27 29.59
CA ARG A 463 13.79 4.09 30.74
C ARG A 463 12.32 4.50 30.66
N ALA A 464 11.78 4.73 29.46
CA ALA A 464 10.36 5.05 29.24
C ALA A 464 9.41 3.92 29.69
N VAL A 465 9.85 2.66 29.64
CA VAL A 465 9.12 1.47 30.12
C VAL A 465 9.66 0.91 31.44
N ASP A 466 10.44 1.68 32.20
CA ASP A 466 11.06 1.28 33.48
C ASP A 466 12.02 0.06 33.37
N VAL A 467 12.55 -0.30 32.18
CA VAL A 467 13.42 -1.48 31.97
C VAL A 467 14.90 -1.15 32.12
N GLU A 468 15.64 -2.06 32.75
CA GLU A 468 17.09 -2.01 33.00
C GLU A 468 17.78 -3.22 32.34
N GLU A 469 19.12 -3.23 32.27
CA GLU A 469 19.89 -4.37 31.75
C GLU A 469 19.60 -5.67 32.52
N SER A 470 19.37 -5.57 33.84
CA SER A 470 18.91 -6.64 34.74
C SER A 470 17.54 -7.24 34.39
N THR A 471 16.74 -6.55 33.57
CA THR A 471 15.36 -6.88 33.24
C THR A 471 15.09 -6.84 31.72
N ILE A 472 16.14 -6.92 30.90
CA ILE A 472 16.10 -6.76 29.44
C ILE A 472 15.12 -7.72 28.74
N GLN A 473 14.86 -8.90 29.32
CA GLN A 473 13.86 -9.88 28.87
C GLN A 473 12.42 -9.31 28.83
N LEU A 474 12.15 -8.21 29.54
CA LEU A 474 10.85 -7.54 29.54
C LEU A 474 10.75 -6.39 28.52
N LEU A 475 11.84 -5.98 27.85
CA LEU A 475 11.83 -4.85 26.91
C LEU A 475 10.85 -5.04 25.74
N VAL A 476 10.94 -6.19 25.04
CA VAL A 476 10.03 -6.52 23.92
C VAL A 476 8.58 -6.61 24.41
N PRO A 477 8.22 -7.40 25.45
CA PRO A 477 6.85 -7.44 25.96
C PRO A 477 6.29 -6.08 26.43
N CYS A 478 7.09 -5.26 27.11
CA CYS A 478 6.68 -3.95 27.60
C CYS A 478 6.42 -2.96 26.44
N LEU A 479 7.37 -2.81 25.51
CA LEU A 479 7.20 -1.91 24.35
C LEU A 479 6.08 -2.39 23.43
N LEU A 480 5.97 -3.70 23.18
CA LEU A 480 4.92 -4.28 22.34
C LEU A 480 3.51 -3.98 22.87
N THR A 481 3.33 -4.03 24.19
CA THR A 481 2.03 -3.79 24.86
C THR A 481 1.84 -2.34 25.32
N LEU A 482 2.83 -1.46 25.12
CA LEU A 482 2.90 -0.07 25.60
C LEU A 482 2.66 0.08 27.11
N LYS A 483 3.11 -0.91 27.89
CA LYS A 483 3.11 -0.91 29.36
C LYS A 483 4.53 -0.67 29.86
N SER A 484 4.68 -0.01 31.01
CA SER A 484 5.96 -0.06 31.73
C SER A 484 6.05 -1.37 32.54
N ARG A 485 7.26 -1.81 32.88
CA ARG A 485 7.56 -3.09 33.55
C ARG A 485 6.62 -3.39 34.73
N ASN A 486 6.42 -2.41 35.60
CA ASN A 486 5.56 -2.54 36.79
C ASN A 486 4.09 -2.82 36.44
N VAL A 487 3.60 -2.26 35.33
CA VAL A 487 2.22 -2.47 34.82
C VAL A 487 2.12 -3.77 34.04
N TYR A 488 3.14 -4.11 33.25
CA TYR A 488 3.20 -5.36 32.50
C TYR A 488 3.14 -6.57 33.44
N SER A 489 4.08 -6.67 34.39
CA SER A 489 4.20 -7.80 35.32
C SER A 489 2.98 -8.03 36.20
N LYS A 490 2.24 -6.96 36.56
CA LYS A 490 0.93 -7.09 37.25
C LYS A 490 -0.12 -7.70 36.32
N SER A 491 -0.20 -7.25 35.07
CA SER A 491 -1.19 -7.76 34.10
C SER A 491 -0.89 -9.15 33.52
N THR A 492 0.24 -9.77 33.88
CA THR A 492 0.59 -11.14 33.49
C THR A 492 0.70 -12.11 34.67
N GLY A 493 0.30 -11.70 35.88
CA GLY A 493 0.36 -12.56 37.07
C GLY A 493 1.79 -12.92 37.52
N LEU A 494 2.81 -12.14 37.13
CA LEU A 494 4.19 -12.34 37.59
C LEU A 494 4.43 -11.83 39.04
N ASN A 495 3.39 -11.33 39.69
CA ASN A 495 3.30 -11.10 41.13
C ASN A 495 1.94 -11.65 41.60
N ASP A 496 1.89 -12.30 42.77
CA ASP A 496 0.66 -12.81 43.40
C ASP A 496 -0.20 -11.66 43.96
N ASP A 497 -0.82 -10.89 43.08
CA ASP A 497 -1.64 -9.73 43.40
C ASP A 497 -3.10 -9.95 42.95
N PRO A 498 -4.02 -10.37 43.86
CA PRO A 498 -5.33 -10.90 43.49
C PRO A 498 -6.33 -9.87 42.93
N GLU A 499 -5.97 -8.58 42.91
CA GLU A 499 -6.80 -7.52 42.30
C GLU A 499 -6.48 -7.26 40.82
N ALA A 500 -5.60 -8.06 40.18
CA ALA A 500 -5.16 -7.92 38.79
C ALA A 500 -6.24 -8.25 37.73
N ASN A 501 -7.40 -7.62 37.81
CA ASN A 501 -8.59 -7.86 36.98
C ASN A 501 -8.49 -7.22 35.57
N SER A 502 -7.31 -7.32 34.95
CA SER A 502 -7.04 -6.90 33.57
C SER A 502 -6.72 -8.13 32.73
N GLY A 503 -7.37 -8.26 31.57
CA GLY A 503 -7.09 -9.34 30.62
C GLY A 503 -5.65 -9.35 30.08
N PRO A 504 -5.25 -10.42 29.36
CA PRO A 504 -3.91 -10.58 28.83
C PRO A 504 -3.46 -9.37 28.02
N ALA A 505 -2.19 -9.01 28.12
CA ALA A 505 -1.64 -7.79 27.54
C ALA A 505 -1.57 -7.89 26.00
N GLU A 506 -2.56 -7.33 25.30
CA GLU A 506 -2.64 -7.41 23.84
C GLU A 506 -1.49 -6.66 23.12
N PRO A 507 -0.86 -7.27 22.10
CA PRO A 507 0.19 -6.62 21.31
C PRO A 507 -0.32 -5.45 20.45
N THR A 508 0.32 -4.29 20.54
CA THR A 508 -0.04 -3.07 19.80
C THR A 508 0.76 -2.92 18.51
N VAL A 509 0.12 -2.39 17.45
CA VAL A 509 0.80 -2.08 16.17
C VAL A 509 1.92 -1.07 16.39
N GLN A 510 1.65 -0.06 17.22
CA GLN A 510 2.55 1.01 17.61
C GLN A 510 3.84 0.47 18.25
N GLY A 511 3.71 -0.39 19.26
CA GLY A 511 4.83 -1.04 19.94
C GLY A 511 5.64 -1.93 19.01
N ALA A 512 4.96 -2.74 18.19
CA ALA A 512 5.62 -3.56 17.19
C ALA A 512 6.40 -2.74 16.15
N VAL A 513 5.91 -1.55 15.75
CA VAL A 513 6.58 -0.67 14.78
C VAL A 513 7.79 0.06 15.38
N ILE A 514 7.77 0.42 16.67
CA ILE A 514 8.97 0.91 17.37
C ILE A 514 10.04 -0.20 17.39
N LEU A 515 9.68 -1.41 17.83
CA LEU A 515 10.61 -2.54 17.90
C LEU A 515 11.20 -2.93 16.53
N GLN A 516 10.39 -2.89 15.46
CA GLN A 516 10.87 -3.05 14.08
C GLN A 516 11.84 -1.95 13.61
N SER A 517 11.74 -0.75 14.18
CA SER A 517 12.66 0.36 13.87
C SER A 517 13.97 0.20 14.67
N MET A 518 13.88 -0.21 15.95
CA MET A 518 15.07 -0.49 16.78
C MET A 518 15.92 -1.64 16.21
N LEU A 519 15.30 -2.65 15.60
CA LEU A 519 16.00 -3.75 14.90
C LEU A 519 16.69 -3.33 13.58
N LYS A 520 16.58 -2.05 13.17
CA LYS A 520 17.34 -1.47 12.04
C LYS A 520 18.52 -0.61 12.49
N GLN A 521 18.61 -0.26 13.77
CA GLN A 521 19.78 0.40 14.34
C GLN A 521 21.03 -0.47 14.17
N SER A 522 22.23 0.12 14.27
CA SER A 522 23.48 -0.63 14.13
C SER A 522 23.76 -1.53 15.34
N ASP A 523 24.66 -2.48 15.18
CA ASP A 523 25.32 -3.16 16.31
C ASP A 523 26.31 -2.15 16.94
N PRO A 524 26.34 -1.93 18.27
CA PRO A 524 25.68 -2.71 19.33
C PRO A 524 24.29 -2.21 19.75
N HIS A 525 23.78 -1.11 19.22
CA HIS A 525 22.58 -0.43 19.77
C HIS A 525 21.31 -1.28 19.64
N ASN A 526 21.18 -2.04 18.55
CA ASN A 526 20.09 -3.01 18.35
C ASN A 526 20.12 -4.20 19.33
N GLN A 527 21.22 -4.46 20.04
CA GLN A 527 21.39 -5.63 20.92
C GLN A 527 20.39 -5.67 22.06
N ARG A 528 19.93 -4.51 22.56
CA ARG A 528 18.91 -4.44 23.63
C ARG A 528 17.63 -5.20 23.24
N VAL A 529 17.19 -5.09 21.98
CA VAL A 529 16.02 -5.83 21.48
C VAL A 529 16.37 -7.30 21.17
N ILE A 530 17.54 -7.56 20.58
CA ILE A 530 18.01 -8.91 20.26
C ILE A 530 18.14 -9.79 21.51
N GLN A 531 18.72 -9.26 22.59
CA GLN A 531 18.82 -9.92 23.90
C GLN A 531 17.45 -10.20 24.50
N SER A 532 16.51 -9.25 24.39
CA SER A 532 15.13 -9.41 24.83
C SER A 532 14.43 -10.57 24.11
N ILE A 533 14.56 -10.66 22.77
CA ILE A 533 14.06 -11.79 21.96
C ILE A 533 14.72 -13.10 22.41
N HIS A 534 16.03 -13.13 22.59
CA HIS A 534 16.79 -14.31 23.01
C HIS A 534 16.57 -14.78 24.45
N ALA A 535 15.84 -14.01 25.26
CA ALA A 535 15.48 -14.34 26.62
C ALA A 535 14.02 -14.83 26.76
N GLN A 536 13.22 -14.80 25.69
CA GLN A 536 11.90 -15.41 25.66
C GLN A 536 12.02 -16.95 25.58
N SER A 537 11.07 -17.67 26.15
CA SER A 537 10.92 -19.12 25.95
C SER A 537 10.48 -19.46 24.52
N THR A 538 10.68 -20.72 24.11
CA THR A 538 10.26 -21.21 22.79
C THR A 538 8.74 -21.05 22.58
N ASP A 539 7.93 -21.22 23.62
CA ASP A 539 6.47 -21.06 23.54
C ASP A 539 6.04 -19.59 23.41
N GLU A 540 6.77 -18.67 24.05
CA GLU A 540 6.57 -17.22 23.85
C GLU A 540 6.96 -16.79 22.44
N ILE A 541 8.07 -17.28 21.89
CA ILE A 541 8.43 -17.05 20.48
C ILE A 541 7.37 -17.62 19.53
N LEU A 542 6.85 -18.82 19.78
CA LEU A 542 5.74 -19.39 19.01
C LEU A 542 4.49 -18.51 19.10
N SER A 543 4.11 -18.04 20.29
CA SER A 543 2.99 -17.11 20.48
C SER A 543 3.18 -15.81 19.68
N LEU A 544 4.35 -15.17 19.80
CA LEU A 544 4.71 -13.97 19.05
C LEU A 544 4.63 -14.20 17.52
N SER A 545 5.07 -15.37 17.04
CA SER A 545 5.12 -15.72 15.61
C SER A 545 3.75 -15.97 14.96
N ARG A 546 2.75 -16.44 15.72
CA ARG A 546 1.39 -16.72 15.21
C ARG A 546 0.48 -15.49 15.23
N HIS A 547 0.80 -14.49 16.04
CA HIS A 547 -0.04 -13.30 16.18
C HIS A 547 0.34 -12.21 15.13
N PRO A 548 -0.64 -11.64 14.38
CA PRO A 548 -0.38 -10.87 13.15
C PRO A 548 0.34 -9.51 13.33
N ILE A 549 0.43 -9.03 14.57
CA ILE A 549 1.12 -7.78 14.93
C ILE A 549 2.57 -8.04 15.37
N SER A 550 2.76 -9.01 16.27
CA SER A 550 4.04 -9.30 16.92
C SER A 550 5.00 -10.11 16.03
N SER A 551 4.46 -10.95 15.15
CA SER A 551 5.22 -11.65 14.11
C SER A 551 6.08 -10.70 13.28
N ARG A 552 5.66 -9.44 13.14
CA ARG A 552 6.40 -8.39 12.42
C ARG A 552 7.72 -7.99 13.08
N ILE A 553 7.89 -8.24 14.37
CA ILE A 553 9.16 -8.07 15.07
C ILE A 553 10.14 -9.17 14.62
N LEU A 554 9.65 -10.42 14.51
CA LEU A 554 10.44 -11.55 14.03
C LEU A 554 10.73 -11.43 12.53
N ASP A 555 9.78 -10.92 11.72
CA ASP A 555 10.00 -10.51 10.33
C ASP A 555 11.22 -9.57 10.25
N ALA A 556 11.21 -8.45 10.98
CA ALA A 556 12.30 -7.48 10.95
C ALA A 556 13.63 -8.01 11.53
N PHE A 557 13.59 -8.84 12.57
CA PHE A 557 14.79 -9.49 13.11
C PHE A 557 15.45 -10.41 12.07
N LEU A 558 14.66 -11.17 11.31
CA LEU A 558 15.16 -12.07 10.26
C LEU A 558 15.57 -11.32 8.99
N ASP A 559 14.83 -10.28 8.59
CA ASP A 559 15.04 -9.53 7.35
C ASP A 559 16.11 -8.42 7.46
N SER A 560 16.31 -7.81 8.65
CA SER A 560 17.23 -6.66 8.84
C SER A 560 18.70 -7.01 8.60
N SER A 561 19.43 -6.18 7.86
CA SER A 561 20.86 -6.36 7.60
C SER A 561 21.78 -6.01 8.77
N THR A 562 21.31 -5.27 9.78
CA THR A 562 22.13 -4.84 10.93
C THR A 562 22.12 -5.83 12.09
N VAL A 563 21.16 -6.76 12.13
CA VAL A 563 21.10 -7.85 13.13
C VAL A 563 22.20 -8.88 12.83
N PRO A 564 23.15 -9.14 13.74
CA PRO A 564 24.28 -10.02 13.46
C PRO A 564 23.89 -11.47 13.13
N LEU A 565 24.57 -12.06 12.14
CA LEU A 565 24.31 -13.43 11.69
C LEU A 565 24.50 -14.49 12.80
N ARG A 566 25.33 -14.20 13.82
CA ARG A 566 25.48 -15.02 15.04
C ARG A 566 24.14 -15.19 15.76
N ASP A 567 23.41 -14.09 15.93
CA ASP A 567 22.21 -14.01 16.75
C ASP A 567 21.02 -14.60 15.99
N LYS A 568 20.91 -14.32 14.69
CA LYS A 568 20.00 -15.05 13.80
C LYS A 568 20.26 -16.56 13.83
N ARG A 569 21.52 -17.00 13.74
CA ARG A 569 21.89 -18.42 13.81
C ARG A 569 21.57 -19.05 15.16
N LYS A 570 21.69 -18.33 16.28
CA LYS A 570 21.22 -18.78 17.59
C LYS A 570 19.70 -18.97 17.58
N PHE A 571 18.93 -17.97 17.16
CA PHE A 571 17.46 -18.02 17.11
C PHE A 571 16.94 -19.18 16.26
N LEU A 572 17.59 -19.43 15.12
CA LEU A 572 17.25 -20.56 14.24
C LEU A 572 17.54 -21.94 14.86
N LEU A 573 18.47 -22.02 15.81
CA LEU A 573 18.76 -23.23 16.58
C LEU A 573 17.82 -23.39 17.79
N ASP A 574 17.48 -22.29 18.47
CA ASP A 574 16.56 -22.26 19.63
C ASP A 574 15.13 -22.75 19.27
N LEU A 575 14.76 -22.70 17.98
CA LEU A 575 13.49 -23.22 17.44
C LEU A 575 13.52 -24.69 16.97
N ILE A 576 14.68 -25.37 16.99
CA ILE A 576 14.80 -26.76 16.52
C ILE A 576 13.95 -27.70 17.38
N GLY A 577 13.11 -28.50 16.73
CA GLY A 577 12.05 -29.31 17.35
C GLY A 577 10.68 -28.66 17.24
N SER A 578 10.57 -27.34 17.42
CA SER A 578 9.30 -26.61 17.42
C SER A 578 8.83 -26.12 16.04
N TYR A 579 9.70 -26.16 15.01
CA TYR A 579 9.38 -25.72 13.64
C TYR A 579 8.10 -26.33 13.06
N HIS A 580 7.74 -27.57 13.41
CA HIS A 580 6.51 -28.19 12.91
C HIS A 580 5.26 -27.42 13.40
N THR A 581 5.26 -26.94 14.65
CA THR A 581 4.17 -26.11 15.19
C THR A 581 4.22 -24.65 14.71
N LEU A 582 5.39 -24.17 14.28
CA LEU A 582 5.56 -22.83 13.71
C LEU A 582 4.91 -22.73 12.33
N VAL A 583 5.14 -23.73 11.47
CA VAL A 583 4.70 -23.69 10.06
C VAL A 583 3.27 -24.20 9.84
N ASP A 584 2.68 -24.85 10.84
CA ASP A 584 1.28 -25.24 10.89
C ASP A 584 0.37 -24.10 11.41
N ASP A 585 0.61 -22.86 10.94
CA ASP A 585 -0.19 -21.68 11.27
C ASP A 585 -0.25 -20.68 10.10
N ARG A 586 -1.33 -19.89 10.06
CA ARG A 586 -1.61 -18.87 9.05
C ARG A 586 -0.56 -17.76 8.99
N ILE A 587 0.03 -17.39 10.12
CA ILE A 587 1.03 -16.32 10.24
C ILE A 587 2.42 -16.91 10.48
N GLY A 588 2.53 -17.90 11.38
CA GLY A 588 3.77 -18.58 11.73
C GLY A 588 4.48 -19.23 10.54
N SER A 589 3.73 -19.74 9.56
CA SER A 589 4.29 -20.23 8.28
C SER A 589 5.17 -19.19 7.57
N ARG A 590 4.78 -17.90 7.59
CA ARG A 590 5.53 -16.80 6.97
C ARG A 590 6.77 -16.38 7.76
N VAL A 591 6.79 -16.65 9.06
CA VAL A 591 8.00 -16.54 9.90
C VAL A 591 8.93 -17.73 9.62
N GLY A 592 8.37 -18.94 9.47
CA GLY A 592 9.11 -20.14 9.06
C GLY A 592 9.79 -20.02 7.69
N ASP A 593 9.08 -19.47 6.69
CA ASP A 593 9.65 -19.16 5.36
C ASP A 593 10.87 -18.22 5.45
N ARG A 594 10.84 -17.22 6.34
CA ARG A 594 11.98 -16.33 6.60
C ARG A 594 13.10 -17.02 7.35
N CYS A 595 12.79 -17.85 8.34
CA CYS A 595 13.78 -18.68 9.02
C CYS A 595 14.55 -19.55 8.02
N TRP A 596 13.84 -20.17 7.08
CA TRP A 596 14.40 -20.96 5.99
C TRP A 596 15.23 -20.14 4.99
N THR A 597 14.79 -18.93 4.69
CA THR A 597 15.48 -17.99 3.79
C THR A 597 16.80 -17.52 4.40
N CYS A 598 16.78 -17.11 5.67
CA CYS A 598 17.95 -16.67 6.44
C CYS A 598 18.97 -17.80 6.69
N ALA A 599 18.51 -19.05 6.82
CA ALA A 599 19.36 -20.18 7.18
C ALA A 599 20.56 -20.40 6.23
N ASP A 600 21.72 -20.71 6.83
CA ASP A 600 22.86 -21.29 6.13
C ASP A 600 22.60 -22.78 5.77
N PRO A 601 23.39 -23.42 4.88
CA PRO A 601 23.13 -24.80 4.46
C PRO A 601 23.10 -25.83 5.60
N PHE A 602 23.86 -25.61 6.67
CA PHE A 602 23.90 -26.50 7.84
C PHE A 602 22.64 -26.33 8.72
N LEU A 603 22.19 -25.10 8.91
CA LEU A 603 20.90 -24.81 9.55
C LEU A 603 19.73 -25.35 8.73
N ARG A 604 19.76 -25.22 7.39
CA ARG A 604 18.74 -25.83 6.52
C ARG A 604 18.66 -27.35 6.70
N GLU A 605 19.79 -28.05 6.71
CA GLU A 605 19.81 -29.50 6.95
C GLU A 605 19.25 -29.86 8.34
N LYS A 606 19.57 -29.07 9.39
CA LYS A 606 18.99 -29.25 10.74
C LYS A 606 17.48 -29.00 10.80
N ILE A 607 17.00 -27.89 10.22
CA ILE A 607 15.57 -27.54 10.19
C ILE A 607 14.79 -28.64 9.46
N ALA A 608 15.23 -29.02 8.26
CA ALA A 608 14.60 -30.08 7.49
C ALA A 608 14.58 -31.42 8.24
N LYS A 609 15.68 -31.81 8.90
CA LYS A 609 15.73 -33.01 9.76
C LYS A 609 14.76 -32.95 10.94
N SER A 610 14.57 -31.78 11.56
CA SER A 610 13.58 -31.61 12.64
C SER A 610 12.12 -31.73 12.17
N ILE A 611 11.87 -31.55 10.88
CA ILE A 611 10.55 -31.70 10.26
C ILE A 611 10.26 -33.14 9.81
N LEU A 612 11.28 -33.97 9.54
CA LEU A 612 11.12 -35.35 9.04
C LEU A 612 10.11 -36.23 9.82
N PRO A 613 9.99 -36.17 11.17
CA PRO A 613 8.97 -36.94 11.90
C PRO A 613 7.53 -36.48 11.66
N HIS A 614 7.35 -35.23 11.24
CA HIS A 614 6.05 -34.55 11.10
C HIS A 614 5.60 -34.39 9.64
N GLU A 615 6.36 -34.91 8.66
CA GLU A 615 6.12 -34.77 7.22
C GLU A 615 4.68 -35.11 6.81
N ILE A 616 4.12 -36.21 7.33
CA ILE A 616 2.77 -36.68 6.97
C ILE A 616 1.70 -35.69 7.48
N ALA A 617 1.80 -35.28 8.75
CA ALA A 617 0.87 -34.33 9.36
C ALA A 617 0.92 -32.96 8.66
N LEU A 618 2.13 -32.46 8.38
CA LEU A 618 2.32 -31.19 7.68
C LEU A 618 1.87 -31.25 6.21
N SER A 619 2.06 -32.38 5.52
CA SER A 619 1.55 -32.55 4.15
C SER A 619 0.02 -32.56 4.08
N ALA A 620 -0.66 -32.98 5.16
CA ALA A 620 -2.11 -32.90 5.31
C ALA A 620 -2.61 -31.52 5.82
N SER A 621 -1.73 -30.71 6.43
CA SER A 621 -2.08 -29.37 6.92
C SER A 621 -2.40 -28.39 5.78
N TYR A 622 -3.37 -27.51 6.03
CA TYR A 622 -3.71 -26.41 5.13
C TYR A 622 -2.55 -25.44 4.90
N TYR A 623 -1.72 -25.18 5.92
CA TYR A 623 -0.57 -24.26 5.85
C TYR A 623 0.76 -24.99 5.73
N GLY A 624 0.97 -26.03 6.55
CA GLY A 624 2.23 -26.78 6.64
C GLY A 624 2.65 -27.44 5.32
N LYS A 625 1.69 -27.78 4.45
CA LYS A 625 1.95 -28.46 3.16
C LYS A 625 2.88 -27.66 2.24
N TYR A 626 2.79 -26.33 2.26
CA TYR A 626 3.63 -25.46 1.43
C TYR A 626 5.08 -25.49 1.88
N PHE A 627 5.32 -25.43 3.20
CA PHE A 627 6.66 -25.52 3.78
C PHE A 627 7.25 -26.93 3.59
N ALA A 628 6.49 -27.98 3.91
CA ALA A 628 6.93 -29.36 3.73
C ALA A 628 7.33 -29.68 2.27
N ARG A 629 6.57 -29.17 1.29
CA ARG A 629 6.90 -29.28 -0.14
C ARG A 629 8.21 -28.57 -0.50
N ASN A 630 8.43 -27.36 0.03
CA ASN A 630 9.64 -26.55 -0.21
C ASN A 630 10.93 -27.21 0.37
N LEU A 631 10.80 -28.06 1.39
CA LEU A 631 11.93 -28.76 2.00
C LEU A 631 12.42 -29.99 1.19
N HIS A 632 11.65 -30.49 0.22
CA HIS A 632 11.98 -31.71 -0.57
C HIS A 632 12.43 -32.91 0.30
N LEU A 633 11.69 -33.19 1.38
CA LEU A 633 12.06 -34.13 2.46
C LEU A 633 12.32 -35.57 1.98
N THR A 634 11.59 -36.04 0.97
CA THR A 634 11.80 -37.36 0.35
C THR A 634 13.20 -37.51 -0.26
N MET A 635 13.75 -36.44 -0.84
CA MET A 635 15.12 -36.42 -1.35
C MET A 635 16.13 -36.44 -0.20
N LEU A 636 15.90 -35.65 0.87
CA LEU A 636 16.76 -35.66 2.07
C LEU A 636 16.80 -37.04 2.76
N LYS A 637 15.69 -37.80 2.73
CA LYS A 637 15.63 -39.18 3.24
C LYS A 637 16.44 -40.16 2.40
N ARG A 638 16.46 -40.00 1.07
CA ARG A 638 17.12 -40.93 0.14
C ARG A 638 18.60 -40.61 -0.09
N ASP A 639 18.93 -39.33 -0.24
CA ASP A 639 20.28 -38.84 -0.51
C ASP A 639 20.45 -37.41 0.04
N ALA A 640 21.04 -37.33 1.24
CA ALA A 640 21.36 -36.06 1.89
C ALA A 640 22.53 -35.29 1.21
N ALA A 641 23.33 -35.92 0.34
CA ALA A 641 24.36 -35.23 -0.42
C ALA A 641 23.75 -34.48 -1.60
N ALA A 642 23.02 -35.16 -2.48
CA ALA A 642 22.34 -34.52 -3.61
C ALA A 642 21.31 -33.46 -3.14
N TRP A 643 20.66 -33.66 -1.98
CA TRP A 643 19.79 -32.63 -1.39
C TRP A 643 20.56 -31.36 -0.97
N ARG A 644 21.75 -31.51 -0.37
CA ARG A 644 22.63 -30.37 -0.02
C ARG A 644 23.10 -29.63 -1.26
N ASP A 645 23.40 -30.35 -2.33
CA ASP A 645 23.81 -29.76 -3.61
C ASP A 645 22.68 -28.94 -4.23
N MET A 646 21.48 -29.51 -4.34
CA MET A 646 20.27 -28.81 -4.79
C MET A 646 19.99 -27.55 -3.95
N GLN A 647 20.07 -27.62 -2.62
CA GLN A 647 19.83 -26.48 -1.73
C GLN A 647 20.86 -25.35 -1.90
N ARG A 648 22.14 -25.71 -2.12
CA ARG A 648 23.19 -24.72 -2.43
C ARG A 648 22.92 -24.03 -3.75
N ASP A 649 22.56 -24.78 -4.78
CA ASP A 649 22.44 -24.24 -6.13
C ASP A 649 21.13 -23.46 -6.34
N GLN A 650 20.05 -23.82 -5.62
CA GLN A 650 18.88 -22.94 -5.41
C GLN A 650 19.27 -21.60 -4.76
N LYS A 651 20.12 -21.60 -3.73
CA LYS A 651 20.57 -20.36 -3.05
C LYS A 651 21.46 -19.50 -3.95
N LYS A 652 22.28 -20.10 -4.83
CA LYS A 652 23.03 -19.37 -5.88
C LYS A 652 22.08 -18.71 -6.90
N ALA A 653 21.09 -19.45 -7.41
CA ALA A 653 20.14 -18.92 -8.39
C ALA A 653 19.34 -17.73 -7.84
N ALA A 654 18.88 -17.82 -6.58
CA ALA A 654 18.20 -16.72 -5.90
C ALA A 654 19.09 -15.47 -5.74
N ALA A 655 20.38 -15.65 -5.42
CA ALA A 655 21.34 -14.55 -5.30
C ALA A 655 21.69 -13.91 -6.66
N ALA A 656 21.74 -14.69 -7.74
CA ALA A 656 21.92 -14.16 -9.10
C ALA A 656 20.70 -13.32 -9.55
N ALA A 657 19.48 -13.78 -9.24
CA ALA A 657 18.25 -13.05 -9.55
C ALA A 657 18.13 -11.72 -8.78
N SER A 658 18.49 -11.68 -7.49
CA SER A 658 18.47 -10.43 -6.72
C SER A 658 19.57 -9.44 -7.17
N ALA A 659 20.76 -9.93 -7.55
CA ALA A 659 21.81 -9.10 -8.13
C ALA A 659 21.38 -8.46 -9.46
N ALA A 660 20.73 -9.23 -10.35
CA ALA A 660 20.23 -8.73 -11.63
C ALA A 660 19.20 -7.59 -11.46
N ASN A 661 18.30 -7.70 -10.47
CA ASN A 661 17.31 -6.65 -10.18
C ASN A 661 17.96 -5.35 -9.66
N ASN A 662 19.00 -5.44 -8.82
CA ASN A 662 19.68 -4.24 -8.30
C ASN A 662 20.49 -3.48 -9.37
N ILE A 663 21.06 -4.17 -10.37
CA ILE A 663 21.84 -3.52 -11.44
C ILE A 663 20.98 -2.58 -12.31
N ASN A 664 19.67 -2.85 -12.43
CA ASN A 664 18.73 -1.99 -13.14
C ASN A 664 18.32 -0.73 -12.36
N ALA A 665 18.70 -0.60 -11.08
CA ALA A 665 18.39 0.57 -10.25
C ALA A 665 19.49 1.64 -10.22
N THR A 666 20.72 1.34 -10.69
CA THR A 666 21.89 2.21 -10.52
C THR A 666 22.74 2.37 -11.78
N LYS A 667 22.20 3.09 -12.77
CA LYS A 667 23.01 3.72 -13.84
C LYS A 667 22.80 5.24 -13.84
N PRO A 668 23.75 6.04 -13.30
CA PRO A 668 23.78 7.47 -13.57
C PRO A 668 24.13 7.73 -15.05
N PRO A 669 23.67 8.84 -15.66
CA PRO A 669 23.98 9.14 -17.04
C PRO A 669 25.47 9.48 -17.21
N SER A 670 26.16 8.69 -18.02
CA SER A 670 27.53 8.98 -18.46
C SER A 670 27.54 10.25 -19.30
N LYS A 671 28.28 11.27 -18.86
CA LYS A 671 28.46 12.51 -19.63
C LYS A 671 29.15 12.24 -20.96
N ILE A 672 28.72 13.00 -21.98
CA ILE A 672 29.48 13.22 -23.20
C ILE A 672 30.58 14.23 -22.86
N ASP A 673 31.82 13.94 -23.20
CA ASP A 673 32.91 14.92 -23.20
C ASP A 673 33.79 14.73 -24.43
N THR A 674 34.26 15.85 -24.98
CA THR A 674 34.91 15.92 -26.30
C THR A 674 36.42 16.07 -26.20
N ASN A 675 37.18 15.32 -27.02
CA ASN A 675 38.59 15.61 -27.30
C ASN A 675 38.75 17.02 -27.89
N PRO A 676 39.85 17.74 -27.58
CA PRO A 676 40.93 17.79 -28.58
C PRO A 676 42.38 17.85 -28.04
N THR A 677 43.25 17.03 -28.67
CA THR A 677 44.64 17.31 -29.08
C THR A 677 45.72 17.87 -28.12
N ALA A 678 46.82 17.08 -27.95
CA ALA A 678 48.21 17.40 -28.36
C ALA A 678 49.38 17.40 -27.32
N SER A 679 50.44 16.64 -27.69
CA SER A 679 51.89 16.87 -27.49
C SER A 679 52.59 16.58 -26.13
N GLY A 680 53.88 16.20 -26.22
CA GLY A 680 54.82 15.88 -25.12
C GLY A 680 54.82 14.40 -24.70
N SER A 681 55.87 13.57 -24.72
CA SER A 681 57.34 13.70 -24.49
C SER A 681 57.70 13.99 -23.01
N ASP A 682 58.60 13.28 -22.32
CA ASP A 682 59.52 12.20 -22.71
C ASP A 682 60.07 11.43 -21.46
N SER A 683 60.52 10.18 -21.64
CA SER A 683 61.49 9.45 -20.78
C SER A 683 61.14 9.22 -19.29
N THR A 684 61.93 8.51 -18.47
CA THR A 684 62.43 7.11 -18.55
C THR A 684 62.63 6.58 -17.11
N HIS A 685 62.46 5.27 -16.86
CA HIS A 685 63.54 4.43 -16.28
C HIS A 685 63.20 2.93 -16.24
N ILE A 686 64.25 2.10 -16.17
CA ILE A 686 64.22 0.66 -16.43
C ILE A 686 64.73 -0.13 -15.22
N LYS A 687 64.12 -1.29 -14.93
CA LYS A 687 64.83 -2.50 -14.44
C LYS A 687 64.09 -3.78 -14.89
N LYS A 688 64.82 -4.71 -15.54
CA LYS A 688 64.29 -5.96 -16.14
C LYS A 688 64.91 -7.20 -15.49
N ARG A 689 64.12 -8.27 -15.29
CA ARG A 689 64.51 -9.71 -15.40
C ARG A 689 63.33 -10.64 -15.02
N LYS A 690 63.09 -11.84 -15.60
CA LYS A 690 63.29 -12.36 -16.99
C LYS A 690 62.53 -13.71 -17.19
N ARG A 691 61.43 -13.70 -17.98
CA ARG A 691 60.82 -14.77 -18.84
C ARG A 691 60.76 -16.26 -18.38
N HIS A 692 59.55 -16.85 -18.46
CA HIS A 692 59.02 -17.73 -19.55
C HIS A 692 57.46 -17.55 -19.53
N ALA A 693 56.71 -17.46 -20.65
CA ALA A 693 56.24 -18.51 -21.58
C ALA A 693 55.44 -19.63 -20.87
N THR A 694 54.23 -20.06 -21.28
CA THR A 694 53.33 -19.76 -22.43
C THR A 694 51.94 -20.43 -22.13
N ASP A 695 50.79 -20.34 -22.83
CA ASP A 695 50.25 -19.76 -24.09
C ASP A 695 48.84 -19.15 -23.77
N GLU A 696 48.36 -18.04 -24.38
CA GLU A 696 47.38 -17.87 -25.51
C GLU A 696 45.94 -18.46 -25.40
N ASP A 697 44.96 -17.61 -25.74
CA ASP A 697 43.52 -17.64 -25.43
C ASP A 697 42.64 -18.66 -26.18
N GLU A 698 41.76 -19.38 -25.46
CA GLU A 698 40.75 -20.33 -26.02
C GLU A 698 39.27 -19.88 -25.85
N LEU A 699 38.94 -18.58 -26.00
CA LEU A 699 37.54 -18.11 -25.84
C LEU A 699 36.85 -17.49 -27.07
N ASP A 700 37.58 -17.15 -28.15
CA ASP A 700 36.96 -16.67 -29.40
C ASP A 700 36.65 -17.79 -30.43
N ALA A 701 36.93 -19.04 -30.09
CA ALA A 701 36.82 -20.18 -31.02
C ALA A 701 35.38 -20.71 -31.24
N LEU A 702 34.40 -20.30 -30.42
CA LEU A 702 33.07 -20.95 -30.36
C LEU A 702 31.93 -20.25 -31.12
N PHE A 703 32.16 -19.08 -31.72
CA PHE A 703 31.11 -18.31 -32.41
C PHE A 703 31.48 -17.87 -33.84
N SER A 704 31.98 -18.79 -34.68
CA SER A 704 31.89 -18.60 -36.14
C SER A 704 31.71 -19.91 -36.92
N LYS A 705 30.82 -19.84 -37.94
CA LYS A 705 30.61 -20.82 -39.04
C LYS A 705 29.94 -22.16 -38.62
N ALA A 706 28.96 -22.69 -39.37
CA ALA A 706 28.24 -22.12 -40.51
C ALA A 706 26.84 -22.74 -40.67
N SER A 707 25.96 -22.00 -41.37
CA SER A 707 24.70 -22.51 -41.92
C SER A 707 24.84 -22.79 -43.44
N ASN A 708 23.83 -23.48 -44.01
CA ASN A 708 23.53 -23.64 -45.44
C ASN A 708 24.38 -24.61 -46.30
N SER A 709 23.84 -25.80 -46.59
CA SER A 709 23.37 -26.25 -47.94
C SER A 709 22.97 -27.74 -47.90
N ARG A 710 21.70 -28.13 -48.14
CA ARG A 710 20.93 -28.32 -49.41
C ARG A 710 21.18 -29.65 -50.17
N LYS A 711 20.10 -30.47 -50.25
CA LYS A 711 19.76 -31.48 -51.30
C LYS A 711 20.57 -32.81 -51.30
N ALA A 712 20.02 -33.98 -51.70
CA ALA A 712 18.64 -34.37 -52.09
C ALA A 712 18.42 -35.92 -52.04
N PHE A 713 17.21 -36.36 -52.42
CA PHE A 713 16.71 -37.74 -52.71
C PHE A 713 16.18 -38.62 -51.56
N GLY A 714 15.02 -39.23 -51.83
CA GLY A 714 14.46 -40.46 -51.24
C GLY A 714 13.94 -41.30 -52.43
N PRO A 715 12.76 -41.96 -52.42
CA PRO A 715 11.91 -42.38 -51.28
C PRO A 715 11.37 -43.85 -51.43
N SER A 716 10.90 -44.50 -50.34
CA SER A 716 10.07 -45.72 -50.48
C SER A 716 9.30 -46.13 -49.21
N LYS A 717 7.98 -46.38 -49.38
CA LYS A 717 7.16 -47.53 -48.92
C LYS A 717 7.42 -48.19 -47.54
N SER A 718 6.44 -48.69 -46.77
CA SER A 718 4.96 -48.61 -46.62
C SER A 718 4.48 -49.94 -45.99
N GLY A 719 3.57 -49.88 -45.00
CA GLY A 719 2.95 -51.05 -44.34
C GLY A 719 3.73 -51.55 -43.11
N ASP A 720 3.11 -52.25 -42.15
CA ASP A 720 1.67 -52.35 -41.82
C ASP A 720 1.51 -52.94 -40.39
N GLU A 721 0.28 -53.03 -39.89
CA GLU A 721 -0.21 -53.99 -38.87
C GLU A 721 0.68 -54.40 -37.66
N LEU A 722 0.29 -53.99 -36.43
CA LEU A 722 -0.35 -54.86 -35.42
C LEU A 722 -0.47 -54.22 -34.01
N ALA A 723 -1.53 -54.60 -33.28
CA ALA A 723 -1.67 -54.39 -31.83
C ALA A 723 -1.11 -55.59 -31.04
N PRO A 724 -1.03 -55.52 -29.69
CA PRO A 724 -2.08 -56.21 -28.95
C PRO A 724 -2.52 -55.60 -27.60
N GLU A 725 -3.79 -55.87 -27.29
CA GLU A 725 -4.37 -56.28 -26.00
C GLU A 725 -3.81 -55.72 -24.67
N THR A 726 -4.59 -54.77 -24.15
CA THR A 726 -5.27 -54.84 -22.85
C THR A 726 -5.11 -56.15 -22.04
N GLN A 727 -4.62 -56.05 -20.79
CA GLN A 727 -4.93 -57.04 -19.74
C GLN A 727 -5.50 -56.34 -18.51
N ALA A 728 -6.63 -56.86 -18.00
CA ALA A 728 -7.31 -56.34 -16.82
C ALA A 728 -7.12 -57.31 -15.64
N THR A 729 -6.15 -57.04 -14.78
CA THR A 729 -5.97 -57.78 -13.52
C THR A 729 -6.92 -57.24 -12.45
N LYS A 730 -7.95 -58.02 -12.11
CA LYS A 730 -8.72 -57.80 -10.88
C LYS A 730 -7.86 -58.13 -9.65
N THR A 731 -7.94 -57.28 -8.64
CA THR A 731 -7.53 -57.61 -7.27
C THR A 731 -8.69 -57.25 -6.35
N ASP A 732 -9.46 -58.26 -5.94
CA ASP A 732 -10.57 -58.08 -5.02
C ASP A 732 -10.02 -57.80 -3.61
N ASP A 733 -10.17 -56.56 -3.12
CA ASP A 733 -9.75 -56.16 -1.77
C ASP A 733 -10.96 -56.18 -0.81
N PRO A 734 -11.05 -57.16 0.11
CA PRO A 734 -12.20 -57.32 0.98
C PRO A 734 -12.38 -56.19 2.01
N GLN A 735 -11.39 -55.31 2.23
CA GLN A 735 -11.60 -54.17 3.12
C GLN A 735 -12.46 -53.05 2.50
N LEU A 736 -12.57 -52.97 1.16
CA LEU A 736 -13.33 -51.89 0.52
C LEU A 736 -14.85 -52.03 0.73
N ASP A 737 -15.39 -53.24 0.62
CA ASP A 737 -16.83 -53.48 0.77
C ASP A 737 -17.32 -53.27 2.22
N GLU A 738 -16.48 -53.52 3.22
CA GLU A 738 -16.82 -53.25 4.62
C GLU A 738 -16.95 -51.74 4.89
N VAL A 739 -16.06 -50.93 4.31
CA VAL A 739 -16.12 -49.46 4.37
C VAL A 739 -17.35 -48.92 3.62
N LEU A 740 -17.65 -49.43 2.42
CA LEU A 740 -18.84 -49.05 1.65
C LEU A 740 -20.15 -49.47 2.38
N GLY A 741 -20.13 -50.60 3.08
CA GLY A 741 -21.21 -51.06 3.96
C GLY A 741 -21.42 -50.17 5.19
N ALA A 742 -20.36 -49.59 5.75
CA ALA A 742 -20.42 -48.64 6.86
C ALA A 742 -21.04 -47.29 6.42
N ILE A 743 -20.58 -46.73 5.29
CA ILE A 743 -21.05 -45.43 4.78
C ILE A 743 -22.57 -45.46 4.49
N LYS A 744 -23.08 -46.55 3.90
CA LYS A 744 -24.53 -46.73 3.67
C LYS A 744 -25.38 -46.83 4.95
N LYS A 745 -24.80 -47.08 6.12
CA LYS A 745 -25.53 -47.12 7.41
C LYS A 745 -25.63 -45.75 8.10
N VAL A 746 -24.72 -44.81 7.84
CA VAL A 746 -24.73 -43.47 8.48
C VAL A 746 -25.82 -42.58 7.88
N SER A 747 -26.00 -42.61 6.55
CA SER A 747 -26.96 -41.79 5.79
C SER A 747 -28.44 -41.92 6.22
N LYS A 748 -28.79 -42.91 7.07
CA LYS A 748 -30.18 -43.23 7.44
C LYS A 748 -30.61 -42.77 8.85
N LYS A 749 -29.83 -41.91 9.53
CA LYS A 749 -30.08 -41.51 10.93
C LYS A 749 -30.37 -40.02 11.20
N GLU A 750 -30.22 -39.13 10.23
CA GLU A 750 -30.70 -37.74 10.37
C GLU A 750 -32.22 -37.68 10.08
N GLY A 751 -33.04 -37.60 11.13
CA GLY A 751 -34.48 -37.73 10.92
C GLY A 751 -35.40 -37.63 12.13
N ARG A 752 -35.18 -36.72 13.10
CA ARG A 752 -36.24 -36.27 14.03
C ARG A 752 -35.92 -34.98 14.82
N ARG A 753 -36.57 -33.87 14.44
CA ARG A 753 -36.76 -32.69 15.30
C ARG A 753 -37.66 -33.05 16.50
N LYS A 754 -37.45 -32.42 17.66
CA LYS A 754 -38.49 -32.21 18.69
C LYS A 754 -38.21 -30.96 19.53
N ASN A 755 -39.22 -30.12 19.71
CA ASN A 755 -39.17 -28.93 20.56
C ASN A 755 -39.31 -29.31 22.05
N LYS A 756 -38.70 -28.51 22.95
CA LYS A 756 -39.43 -28.00 24.12
C LYS A 756 -38.80 -26.74 24.71
N LYS A 757 -39.66 -25.96 25.38
CA LYS A 757 -39.34 -24.75 26.13
C LYS A 757 -38.60 -25.10 27.43
N SER A 758 -37.68 -24.23 27.84
CA SER A 758 -37.92 -23.33 28.99
C SER A 758 -37.28 -21.97 28.72
#